data_AF-A0A9E6RCE6-F1
#
_entry.id   AF-A0A9E6RCE6-F1
#
_cell.length_a   1.000
_cell.length_b   1.000
_cell.length_c   1.000
_cell.angle_alpha   90.00
_cell.angle_beta   90.00
_cell.angle_gamma   90.00
#
_symmetry.space_group_name_H-M   'P 1'
#
loop_
_entity.id
_entity.type
_entity.pdbx_description
1 polymer ?
#
loop_
_entity_poly.entity_id
_entity_poly.type
_entity_poly.pdbx_seq_one_letter_code
_entity_poly.pdbx_strand_id
1 'polypeptide(L)'
;MQAIDLGTGDPNDPEFSGAVAALARGENPFGVFSFGKGQLKASIAIVRVMGTAPASRDEWTIAAGYVGWLSEIRQFSLQWNALAPQLGLPVIPEDRAQQVQRVIRLGEVSKTMLSLASEAEDMARRLQTIFPYGLDVNLTVYEAAVKSAKDALEANLGAVETATASAVKERLIALAGRGDTHFNEALEAFAGALGDEDVDVNRLSHDWSWMLREAARLQALYHAKSTLEKVAAKVASSGARRWASHLLGEPATGQDDAWTPADWRGAWEWSRASGFIRAIGDRDAIRKLSDERAELEGKKRRLLAEVVRLRTFLGLKSSLTARIETALAKFASAVAKLGAGTGKSAPRQRRVIRDAAFEAANAVPCWIMPEWRISEQIPASLAAFDLVIVDEASQSDITALPALLRGKKILIVGDDKQVSPTPIGLEERTVIQLRTTYLEGLPYADQLDPSTSLYELASIIFPGKAIMLKEHFRCIEPIIRFSSRFYHGALIPMRLPSASQRLDPPLIDILVKNGRRDSQINLPEVDAVIEELRRIVADPAMERRTVGVISLVGDKQVKVIQDRAMAEFGAEIFDRHHLMFGSAAKFQGAERDIIILSMVVCSKTVVTSRARLYEQRFNVAMSRARDRMILVRSVTSSDLKQGDLKLAVIEHFRNPMGEGGLVVRKDVLELCESGFEKDFAERMLGMGYRLQAQVPVGGFRIDFVVEGANDRRLAIELDGDKWHGPDVWAADFRRQQALERLGWTFWRCWGSNWIADKDACMADLKRTLAAMEIEPIGSKPLDGVWTEFREVGETAAEIQDAGASATSGADALAGRNELFDAAPATPPAVDNDRLVAQPGDLVVLRYDDEPNRALRVTLSRDQNRPEEGIVHISEPLGLALVGVGEEEEIEVDLGSRKRTGIIERIERHSALAA
;
A
#
# COMPACT_ATOMS: atom_id res chain seq x y z
N MET A 1 29.18 55.12 101.19
CA MET A 1 28.73 55.03 102.59
C MET A 1 29.10 56.35 103.25
N GLN A 2 28.14 57.13 103.74
CA GLN A 2 28.46 58.36 104.46
C GLN A 2 29.11 57.96 105.80
N ALA A 3 30.21 58.61 106.20
CA ALA A 3 30.92 58.27 107.44
C ALA A 3 30.10 58.78 108.63
N ILE A 4 29.46 57.86 109.36
CA ILE A 4 28.64 58.16 110.53
C ILE A 4 29.33 57.58 111.75
N ASP A 5 29.67 58.45 112.70
CA ASP A 5 30.27 58.09 113.97
C ASP A 5 29.28 58.42 115.10
N LEU A 6 28.84 57.39 115.82
CA LEU A 6 27.94 57.53 116.97
C LEU A 6 28.72 57.78 118.27
N GLY A 7 30.04 57.75 118.24
CA GLY A 7 30.90 57.86 119.41
C GLY A 7 30.56 56.78 120.45
N THR A 8 30.29 57.21 121.69
CA THR A 8 29.83 56.33 122.78
C THR A 8 28.32 56.13 122.82
N GLY A 9 27.57 56.66 121.84
CA GLY A 9 26.14 56.44 121.73
C GLY A 9 25.79 54.97 121.50
N ASP A 10 24.95 54.40 122.36
CA ASP A 10 24.45 53.05 122.15
C ASP A 10 23.15 53.09 121.33
N PRO A 11 23.13 52.64 120.06
CA PRO A 11 21.93 52.54 119.25
C PRO A 11 20.87 51.59 119.84
N ASN A 12 21.23 50.72 120.80
CA ASN A 12 20.29 49.85 121.51
C ASN A 12 19.74 50.46 122.79
N ASP A 13 20.29 51.59 123.26
CA ASP A 13 19.70 52.33 124.35
C ASP A 13 18.42 53.03 123.81
N PRO A 14 17.24 52.71 124.35
CA PRO A 14 15.98 53.33 123.92
C PRO A 14 15.98 54.84 124.09
N GLU A 15 16.70 55.36 125.09
CA GLU A 15 16.81 56.80 125.30
C GLU A 15 17.69 57.46 124.24
N PHE A 16 18.82 56.85 123.88
CA PHE A 16 19.70 57.35 122.82
C PHE A 16 19.07 57.26 121.44
N SER A 17 18.58 56.08 121.05
CA SER A 17 17.90 55.88 119.77
C SER A 17 16.64 56.74 119.64
N GLY A 18 15.84 56.86 120.71
CA GLY A 18 14.66 57.72 120.76
C GLY A 18 14.99 59.20 120.63
N ALA A 19 16.09 59.65 121.24
CA ALA A 19 16.51 61.04 121.16
C ALA A 19 17.13 61.40 119.79
N VAL A 20 17.89 60.50 119.16
CA VAL A 20 18.36 60.66 117.77
C VAL A 20 17.18 60.69 116.80
N ALA A 21 16.17 59.84 117.00
CA ALA A 21 14.94 59.84 116.19
C ALA A 21 14.09 61.12 116.38
N ALA A 22 14.03 61.68 117.59
CA ALA A 22 13.37 62.96 117.85
C ALA A 22 14.08 64.13 117.16
N LEU A 23 15.42 64.15 117.17
CA LEU A 23 16.21 65.14 116.43
C LEU A 23 16.03 65.01 114.92
N ALA A 24 15.88 63.79 114.40
CA ALA A 24 15.53 63.55 112.98
C ALA A 24 14.12 64.06 112.61
N ARG A 25 13.22 64.21 113.59
CA ARG A 25 11.90 64.84 113.41
C ARG A 25 11.93 66.36 113.60
N GLY A 26 13.04 66.93 114.06
CA GLY A 26 13.16 68.36 114.40
C GLY A 26 12.61 68.70 115.79
N GLU A 27 12.36 67.70 116.63
CA GLU A 27 11.88 67.87 118.00
C GLU A 27 13.07 68.06 118.96
N ASN A 28 12.88 68.79 120.06
CA ASN A 28 13.89 68.89 121.11
C ASN A 28 13.76 67.69 122.08
N PRO A 29 14.70 66.72 122.08
CA PRO A 29 14.61 65.50 122.89
C PRO A 29 14.79 65.76 124.40
N PHE A 30 15.17 66.98 124.81
CA PHE A 30 15.49 67.29 126.20
C PHE A 30 14.39 68.05 126.96
N GLY A 31 13.41 68.67 126.28
CA GLY A 31 12.32 69.43 126.92
C GLY A 31 12.77 70.74 127.62
N VAL A 32 11.81 71.60 128.01
CA VAL A 32 12.08 72.97 128.54
C VAL A 32 12.67 72.97 129.96
N PHE A 33 12.49 71.89 130.73
CA PHE A 33 13.10 71.70 132.06
C PHE A 33 13.71 70.28 132.16
N SER A 34 15.00 70.14 131.86
CA SER A 34 15.69 68.83 131.82
C SER A 34 16.66 68.66 133.01
N PHE A 35 16.18 68.22 134.18
CA PHE A 35 17.04 67.79 135.29
C PHE A 35 17.35 66.29 135.19
N GLY A 36 18.63 65.90 135.18
CA GLY A 36 19.09 64.49 135.23
C GLY A 36 19.63 63.86 133.93
N LYS A 37 19.44 64.45 132.74
CA LYS A 37 19.87 63.88 131.43
C LYS A 37 21.26 64.33 130.95
N GLY A 38 22.25 64.35 131.84
CA GLY A 38 23.62 64.82 131.51
C GLY A 38 24.37 63.91 130.52
N GLN A 39 24.32 62.59 130.73
CA GLN A 39 25.01 61.60 129.87
C GLN A 39 24.42 61.53 128.46
N LEU A 40 23.09 61.53 128.32
CA LEU A 40 22.42 61.48 127.02
C LEU A 40 22.76 62.70 126.15
N LYS A 41 22.83 63.90 126.75
CA LYS A 41 23.29 65.12 126.07
C LYS A 41 24.73 64.98 125.58
N ALA A 42 25.61 64.40 126.39
CA ALA A 42 27.01 64.17 126.00
C ALA A 42 27.12 63.18 124.84
N SER A 43 26.37 62.06 124.87
CA SER A 43 26.36 61.06 123.80
C SER A 43 25.79 61.60 122.48
N ILE A 44 24.79 62.49 122.51
CA ILE A 44 24.27 63.14 121.30
C ILE A 44 25.25 64.19 120.75
N ALA A 45 25.92 64.94 121.63
CA ALA A 45 26.87 65.99 121.22
C ALA A 45 28.10 65.45 120.48
N ILE A 46 28.43 64.17 120.64
CA ILE A 46 29.56 63.51 119.96
C ILE A 46 29.18 62.80 118.66
N VAL A 47 27.88 62.69 118.33
CA VAL A 47 27.46 62.13 117.04
C VAL A 47 28.03 63.01 115.92
N ARG A 48 28.62 62.37 114.91
CA ARG A 48 29.15 63.02 113.72
C ARG A 48 28.58 62.36 112.48
N VAL A 49 28.06 63.18 111.57
CA VAL A 49 27.73 62.77 110.21
C VAL A 49 28.74 63.50 109.32
N MET A 50 29.54 62.74 108.57
CA MET A 50 30.65 63.26 107.76
C MET A 50 31.67 64.10 108.55
N GLY A 51 31.92 63.72 109.82
CA GLY A 51 32.90 64.38 110.68
C GLY A 51 32.43 65.69 111.33
N THR A 52 31.22 66.16 111.02
CA THR A 52 30.62 67.36 111.64
C THR A 52 29.44 67.02 112.53
N ALA A 53 29.17 67.85 113.54
CA ALA A 53 27.99 67.71 114.38
C ALA A 53 26.73 67.96 113.53
N PRO A 54 25.71 67.09 113.55
CA PRO A 54 24.55 67.22 112.67
C PRO A 54 23.78 68.52 112.97
N ALA A 55 23.69 69.39 111.97
CA ALA A 55 23.08 70.71 112.06
C ALA A 55 21.69 70.77 111.42
N SER A 56 21.39 69.84 110.50
CA SER A 56 20.10 69.79 109.79
C SER A 56 19.27 68.57 110.17
N ARG A 57 17.96 68.65 109.91
CA ARG A 57 17.03 67.53 110.05
C ARG A 57 17.43 66.34 109.17
N ASP A 58 17.94 66.61 107.98
CA ASP A 58 18.34 65.58 107.01
C ASP A 58 19.57 64.80 107.51
N GLU A 59 20.55 65.50 108.10
CA GLU A 59 21.71 64.85 108.72
C GLU A 59 21.33 64.01 109.94
N TRP A 60 20.38 64.47 110.75
CA TRP A 60 19.83 63.65 111.84
C TRP A 60 19.02 62.45 111.33
N THR A 61 18.36 62.56 110.17
CA THR A 61 17.66 61.45 109.53
C THR A 61 18.65 60.37 109.05
N ILE A 62 19.79 60.77 108.51
CA ILE A 62 20.89 59.87 108.14
C ILE A 62 21.43 59.14 109.38
N ALA A 63 21.68 59.87 110.47
CA ALA A 63 22.12 59.27 111.74
C ALA A 63 21.08 58.29 112.31
N ALA A 64 19.79 58.63 112.26
CA ALA A 64 18.70 57.76 112.68
C ALA A 64 18.59 56.50 111.81
N GLY A 65 18.73 56.62 110.49
CA GLY A 65 18.75 55.48 109.58
C GLY A 65 19.91 54.52 109.85
N TYR A 66 21.09 55.04 110.18
CA TYR A 66 22.24 54.22 110.57
C TYR A 66 22.04 53.51 111.91
N VAL A 67 21.45 54.19 112.90
CA VAL A 67 21.03 53.57 114.17
C VAL A 67 20.04 52.43 113.93
N GLY A 68 19.05 52.63 113.06
CA GLY A 68 18.08 51.60 112.67
C GLY A 68 18.73 50.39 112.00
N TRP A 69 19.61 50.62 111.02
CA TRP A 69 20.34 49.57 110.32
C TRP A 69 21.23 48.72 111.25
N LEU A 70 21.89 49.34 112.23
CA LEU A 70 22.67 48.62 113.24
C LEU A 70 21.78 47.73 114.13
N SER A 71 20.55 48.15 114.41
CA SER A 71 19.57 47.32 115.13
C SER A 71 19.12 46.11 114.30
N GLU A 72 18.89 46.28 112.99
CA GLU A 72 18.54 45.17 112.08
C GLU A 72 19.68 44.16 111.95
N ILE A 73 20.92 44.61 111.80
CA ILE A 73 22.09 43.72 111.75
C ILE A 73 22.20 42.89 113.03
N ARG A 74 21.93 43.49 114.18
CA ARG A 74 21.94 42.76 115.45
C ARG A 74 20.83 41.71 115.49
N GLN A 75 19.61 42.05 115.08
CA GLN A 75 18.51 41.08 115.01
C GLN A 75 18.84 39.92 114.06
N PHE A 76 19.37 40.22 112.86
CA PHE A 76 19.84 39.20 111.92
C PHE A 76 20.95 38.35 112.54
N SER A 77 21.91 38.97 113.22
CA SER A 77 23.03 38.24 113.85
C SER A 77 22.55 37.32 114.96
N LEU A 78 21.54 37.72 115.75
CA LEU A 78 20.92 36.88 116.77
C LEU A 78 20.19 35.68 116.15
N GLN A 79 19.40 35.91 115.09
CA GLN A 79 18.69 34.83 114.39
C GLN A 79 19.66 33.88 113.68
N TRP A 80 20.68 34.41 113.00
CA TRP A 80 21.73 33.63 112.36
C TRP A 80 22.48 32.78 113.38
N ASN A 81 22.91 33.37 114.50
CA ASN A 81 23.64 32.65 115.54
C ASN A 81 22.81 31.58 116.25
N ALA A 82 21.48 31.69 116.25
CA ALA A 82 20.61 30.63 116.75
C ALA A 82 20.62 29.39 115.83
N LEU A 83 20.81 29.56 114.52
CA LEU A 83 20.79 28.48 113.52
C LEU A 83 22.18 27.98 113.13
N ALA A 84 23.17 28.88 113.07
CA ALA A 84 24.48 28.61 112.50
C ALA A 84 25.19 27.38 113.10
N PRO A 85 25.19 27.16 114.44
CA PRO A 85 25.81 25.97 115.03
C PRO A 85 25.17 24.65 114.58
N GLN A 86 23.85 24.64 114.33
CA GLN A 86 23.13 23.44 113.90
C GLN A 86 23.47 23.07 112.46
N LEU A 87 23.85 24.05 111.65
CA LEU A 87 24.17 23.89 110.23
C LEU A 87 25.68 23.81 109.97
N GLY A 88 26.52 23.81 111.02
CA GLY A 88 27.98 23.86 110.88
C GLY A 88 28.49 25.18 110.27
N LEU A 89 27.67 26.24 110.31
CA LEU A 89 27.98 27.55 109.75
C LEU A 89 28.65 28.44 110.80
N PRO A 90 29.49 29.40 110.38
CA PRO A 90 30.19 30.26 111.31
C PRO A 90 29.24 31.26 111.98
N VAL A 91 29.38 31.42 113.29
CA VAL A 91 28.68 32.47 114.06
C VAL A 91 29.19 33.86 113.71
N ILE A 92 28.31 34.84 113.81
CA ILE A 92 28.60 36.28 113.68
C ILE A 92 29.04 36.81 115.06
N PRO A 93 30.20 37.48 115.19
CA PRO A 93 30.68 38.02 116.46
C PRO A 93 29.72 39.03 117.11
N GLU A 94 29.87 39.33 118.40
CA GLU A 94 29.09 40.40 119.07
C GLU A 94 29.65 41.81 118.84
N ASP A 95 30.92 41.93 118.43
CA ASP A 95 31.55 43.21 118.12
C ASP A 95 30.92 43.87 116.89
N ARG A 96 30.50 45.13 117.02
CA ARG A 96 29.71 45.83 115.98
C ARG A 96 30.45 45.98 114.66
N ALA A 97 31.74 46.32 114.69
CA ALA A 97 32.51 46.50 113.47
C ALA A 97 32.69 45.17 112.74
N GLN A 98 32.87 44.08 113.50
CA GLN A 98 32.98 42.74 112.95
C GLN A 98 31.63 42.16 112.48
N GLN A 99 30.51 42.51 113.13
CA GLN A 99 29.16 42.09 112.72
C GLN A 99 28.84 42.53 111.30
N VAL A 100 28.99 43.83 111.03
CA VAL A 100 28.74 44.42 109.71
C VAL A 100 29.57 43.72 108.63
N GLN A 101 30.88 43.57 108.87
CA GLN A 101 31.78 42.94 107.91
C GLN A 101 31.42 41.46 107.68
N ARG A 102 31.01 40.74 108.72
CA ARG A 102 30.68 39.32 108.61
C ARG A 102 29.39 39.09 107.84
N VAL A 103 28.36 39.91 108.07
CA VAL A 103 27.08 39.82 107.36
C VAL A 103 27.25 40.10 105.86
N ILE A 104 28.00 41.16 105.51
CA ILE A 104 28.30 41.48 104.11
C ILE A 104 29.01 40.30 103.43
N ARG A 105 30.05 39.75 104.07
CA ARG A 105 30.79 38.60 103.52
C ARG A 105 29.91 37.37 103.35
N LEU A 106 29.02 37.08 104.30
CA LEU A 106 28.08 35.95 104.17
C LEU A 106 27.14 36.13 102.97
N GLY A 107 26.62 37.35 102.76
CA GLY A 107 25.80 37.66 101.59
C GLY A 107 26.53 37.44 100.26
N GLU A 108 27.79 37.84 100.17
CA GLU A 108 28.63 37.61 98.97
C GLU A 108 28.88 36.12 98.71
N VAL A 109 29.19 35.35 99.75
CA VAL A 109 29.43 33.89 99.63
C VAL A 109 28.16 33.16 99.20
N SER A 110 27.01 33.47 99.81
CA SER A 110 25.73 32.84 99.43
C SER A 110 25.35 33.14 97.99
N LYS A 111 25.56 34.38 97.52
CA LYS A 111 25.31 34.74 96.11
C LYS A 111 26.21 33.96 95.16
N THR A 112 27.47 33.76 95.53
CA THR A 112 28.45 33.00 94.73
C THR A 112 28.09 31.52 94.67
N MET A 113 27.71 30.92 95.80
CA MET A 113 27.29 29.50 95.85
C MET A 113 26.04 29.23 95.00
N LEU A 114 25.06 30.14 95.00
CA LEU A 114 23.86 29.99 94.18
C LEU A 114 24.18 30.02 92.67
N SER A 115 25.10 30.89 92.25
CA SER A 115 25.57 30.96 90.86
C SER A 115 26.23 29.66 90.42
N LEU A 116 27.16 29.14 91.24
CA LEU A 116 27.88 27.90 90.95
C LEU A 116 26.96 26.69 90.83
N ALA A 117 25.95 26.57 91.71
CA ALA A 117 24.98 25.48 91.63
C ALA A 117 24.16 25.52 90.34
N SER A 118 23.73 26.72 89.92
CA SER A 118 22.99 26.89 88.66
C SER A 118 23.84 26.56 87.44
N GLU A 119 25.12 26.93 87.44
CA GLU A 119 26.05 26.61 86.34
C GLU A 119 26.31 25.10 86.23
N ALA A 120 26.44 24.40 87.37
CA ALA A 120 26.64 22.95 87.40
C ALA A 120 25.45 22.17 86.81
N GLU A 121 24.22 22.55 87.14
CA GLU A 121 23.01 21.94 86.55
C GLU A 121 22.92 22.15 85.03
N ASP A 122 23.27 23.34 84.56
CA ASP A 122 23.20 23.67 83.13
C ASP A 122 24.25 22.88 82.33
N MET A 123 25.44 22.71 82.92
CA MET A 123 26.51 21.88 82.36
C MET A 123 26.10 20.41 82.30
N ALA A 124 25.47 19.88 83.35
CA ALA A 124 24.96 18.50 83.36
C ALA A 124 23.95 18.26 82.21
N ARG A 125 22.96 19.14 82.03
CA ARG A 125 21.98 19.01 80.93
C ARG A 125 22.64 18.97 79.54
N ARG A 126 23.63 19.83 79.31
CA ARG A 126 24.36 19.86 78.02
C ARG A 126 25.17 18.59 77.79
N LEU A 127 25.86 18.09 78.82
CA LEU A 127 26.66 16.87 78.72
C LEU A 127 25.80 15.64 78.39
N GLN A 128 24.59 15.53 78.96
CA GLN A 128 23.67 14.43 78.66
C GLN A 128 23.21 14.40 77.20
N THR A 129 23.18 15.57 76.54
CA THR A 129 22.79 15.68 75.13
C THR A 129 23.92 15.22 74.19
N ILE A 130 25.17 15.41 74.60
CA ILE A 130 26.37 15.08 73.81
C ILE A 130 26.77 13.60 74.02
N PHE A 131 26.50 13.03 75.19
CA PHE A 131 26.85 11.65 75.55
C PHE A 131 25.61 10.81 75.87
N PRO A 132 24.80 10.43 74.86
CA PRO A 132 23.57 9.66 75.09
C PRO A 132 23.81 8.25 75.65
N TYR A 133 25.03 7.71 75.54
CA TYR A 133 25.38 6.37 76.01
C TYR A 133 26.65 6.40 76.87
N GLY A 134 26.59 5.78 78.05
CA GLY A 134 27.76 5.42 78.87
C GLY A 134 28.29 6.48 79.86
N LEU A 135 27.74 7.69 79.90
CA LEU A 135 28.15 8.73 80.86
C LEU A 135 27.12 8.93 81.98
N ASP A 136 27.53 8.65 83.23
CA ASP A 136 26.78 9.13 84.40
C ASP A 136 27.17 10.59 84.67
N VAL A 137 26.33 11.49 84.18
CA VAL A 137 26.53 12.93 84.22
C VAL A 137 26.54 13.47 85.64
N ASN A 138 25.76 12.86 86.55
CA ASN A 138 25.70 13.31 87.94
C ASN A 138 27.00 12.96 88.68
N LEU A 139 27.49 11.73 88.52
CA LEU A 139 28.81 11.32 89.06
C LEU A 139 29.95 12.16 88.48
N THR A 140 29.87 12.55 87.21
CA THR A 140 30.92 13.32 86.55
C THR A 140 30.97 14.78 87.01
N VAL A 141 29.80 15.43 87.15
CA VAL A 141 29.71 16.85 87.52
C VAL A 141 29.85 17.06 89.03
N TYR A 142 29.26 16.19 89.85
CA TYR A 142 29.22 16.36 91.30
C TYR A 142 30.33 15.61 92.05
N GLU A 143 30.84 14.49 91.51
CA GLU A 143 31.87 13.66 92.17
C GLU A 143 33.23 13.63 91.42
N ALA A 144 33.39 14.43 90.36
CA ALA A 144 34.63 14.61 89.60
C ALA A 144 35.22 13.29 89.02
N ALA A 145 34.36 12.38 88.55
CA ALA A 145 34.74 11.11 87.93
C ALA A 145 35.27 11.26 86.47
N VAL A 146 36.35 12.03 86.27
CA VAL A 146 36.87 12.45 84.95
C VAL A 146 37.28 11.29 84.02
N LYS A 147 37.71 10.14 84.56
CA LYS A 147 38.19 9.00 83.76
C LYS A 147 37.06 8.37 82.92
N SER A 148 35.90 8.14 83.53
CA SER A 148 34.74 7.56 82.84
C SER A 148 34.23 8.46 81.71
N ALA A 149 34.35 9.78 81.88
CA ALA A 149 34.01 10.75 80.84
C ALA A 149 34.95 10.68 79.64
N LYS A 150 36.24 10.48 79.88
CA LYS A 150 37.24 10.29 78.81
C LYS A 150 36.98 9.01 78.00
N ASP A 151 36.74 7.89 78.68
CA ASP A 151 36.53 6.60 78.00
C ASP A 151 35.24 6.62 77.15
N ALA A 152 34.18 7.26 77.66
CA ALA A 152 32.93 7.46 76.90
C ALA A 152 33.13 8.40 75.69
N LEU A 153 33.96 9.44 75.83
CA LEU A 153 34.33 10.35 74.73
C LEU A 153 35.06 9.61 73.60
N GLU A 154 36.08 8.82 73.92
CA GLU A 154 36.87 8.07 72.94
C GLU A 154 35.99 7.05 72.18
N ALA A 155 35.08 6.36 72.87
CA ALA A 155 34.15 5.41 72.25
C ALA A 155 33.13 6.09 71.31
N ASN A 156 32.53 7.20 71.75
CA ASN A 156 31.57 7.94 70.91
C ASN A 156 32.26 8.59 69.70
N LEU A 157 33.49 9.09 69.85
CA LEU A 157 34.27 9.64 68.73
C LEU A 157 34.58 8.57 67.68
N GLY A 158 35.04 7.38 68.10
CA GLY A 158 35.30 6.27 67.16
C GLY A 158 34.04 5.81 66.40
N ALA A 159 32.87 5.80 67.06
CA ALA A 159 31.59 5.49 66.41
C ALA A 159 31.20 6.54 65.36
N VAL A 160 31.39 7.83 65.66
CA VAL A 160 31.11 8.93 64.72
C VAL A 160 32.06 8.91 63.53
N GLU A 161 33.36 8.69 63.77
CA GLU A 161 34.36 8.59 62.70
C GLU A 161 34.07 7.41 61.76
N THR A 162 33.70 6.25 62.31
CA THR A 162 33.31 5.07 61.53
C THR A 162 32.04 5.32 60.71
N ALA A 163 31.01 5.92 61.32
CA ALA A 163 29.78 6.28 60.61
C ALA A 163 30.05 7.27 59.46
N THR A 164 30.95 8.23 59.68
CA THR A 164 31.34 9.22 58.68
C THR A 164 32.11 8.57 57.53
N ALA A 165 33.07 7.68 57.83
CA ALA A 165 33.83 6.94 56.83
C ALA A 165 32.94 6.04 55.96
N SER A 166 31.99 5.32 56.57
CA SER A 166 31.00 4.51 55.86
C SER A 166 30.12 5.34 54.93
N ALA A 167 29.64 6.50 55.40
CA ALA A 167 28.84 7.41 54.56
C ALA A 167 29.63 7.96 53.36
N VAL A 168 30.94 8.21 53.52
CA VAL A 168 31.82 8.62 52.41
C VAL A 168 32.00 7.49 51.41
N LYS A 169 32.24 6.25 51.88
CA LYS A 169 32.36 5.06 51.02
C LYS A 169 31.08 4.85 50.19
N GLU A 170 29.91 4.93 50.81
CA GLU A 170 28.62 4.82 50.11
C GLU A 170 28.43 5.91 49.04
N ARG A 171 28.84 7.16 49.31
CA ARG A 171 28.79 8.23 48.30
C ARG A 171 29.71 7.95 47.11
N LEU A 172 30.89 7.38 47.34
CA LEU A 172 31.81 7.03 46.25
C LEU A 172 31.24 5.89 45.38
N ILE A 173 30.66 4.86 45.99
CA ILE A 173 29.96 3.78 45.27
C ILE A 173 28.79 4.33 44.45
N ALA A 174 27.98 5.21 45.05
CA ALA A 174 26.85 5.84 44.37
C ALA A 174 27.28 6.74 43.19
N LEU A 175 28.47 7.34 43.25
CA LEU A 175 29.04 8.11 42.14
C LEU A 175 29.57 7.18 41.04
N ALA A 176 30.18 6.05 41.40
CA ALA A 176 30.67 5.06 40.45
C ALA A 176 29.53 4.48 39.61
N GLY A 177 28.40 4.12 40.22
CA GLY A 177 27.23 3.54 39.53
C GLY A 177 26.45 4.47 38.59
N ARG A 178 26.94 5.68 38.28
CA ARG A 178 26.29 6.63 37.36
C ARG A 178 26.65 6.46 35.88
N GLY A 179 27.52 5.51 35.53
CA GLY A 179 27.83 5.21 34.13
C GLY A 179 28.92 4.16 33.95
N ASP A 180 29.10 3.70 32.71
CA ASP A 180 29.95 2.56 32.35
C ASP A 180 31.24 3.02 31.64
N THR A 181 32.03 3.86 32.31
CA THR A 181 33.34 4.30 31.76
C THR A 181 34.49 3.71 32.55
N HIS A 182 35.67 3.66 31.96
CA HIS A 182 36.89 3.24 32.65
C HIS A 182 37.17 4.04 33.94
N PHE A 183 36.75 5.31 33.99
CA PHE A 183 36.84 6.13 35.20
C PHE A 183 35.86 5.68 36.29
N ASN A 184 34.64 5.28 35.91
CA ASN A 184 33.63 4.74 36.83
C ASN A 184 34.06 3.38 37.40
N GLU A 185 34.59 2.50 36.55
CA GLU A 185 35.14 1.20 36.97
C GLU A 185 36.30 1.38 37.96
N ALA A 186 37.22 2.31 37.69
CA ALA A 186 38.31 2.63 38.60
C ALA A 186 37.83 3.20 39.95
N LEU A 187 36.78 4.04 39.92
CA LEU A 187 36.17 4.60 41.13
C LEU A 187 35.45 3.53 41.96
N GLU A 188 34.77 2.58 41.31
CA GLU A 188 34.11 1.46 41.98
C GLU A 188 35.15 0.53 42.64
N ALA A 189 36.20 0.17 41.92
CA ALA A 189 37.30 -0.64 42.45
C ALA A 189 37.98 0.04 43.64
N PHE A 190 38.24 1.36 43.55
CA PHE A 190 38.78 2.14 44.66
C PHE A 190 37.84 2.14 45.88
N ALA A 191 36.55 2.42 45.67
CA ALA A 191 35.57 2.47 46.75
C ALA A 191 35.40 1.10 47.43
N GLY A 192 35.47 0.00 46.67
CA GLY A 192 35.44 -1.37 47.18
C GLY A 192 36.62 -1.70 48.10
N ALA A 193 37.82 -1.22 47.74
CA ALA A 193 39.06 -1.45 48.49
C ALA A 193 39.18 -0.64 49.80
N LEU A 194 38.34 0.39 50.01
CA LEU A 194 38.35 1.18 51.25
C LEU A 194 37.85 0.35 52.44
N GLY A 195 38.67 0.23 53.49
CA GLY A 195 38.33 -0.49 54.74
C GLY A 195 38.77 -1.96 54.77
N ASP A 196 39.51 -2.41 53.76
CA ASP A 196 40.19 -3.72 53.75
C ASP A 196 41.60 -3.58 54.36
N GLU A 197 41.91 -4.39 55.37
CA GLU A 197 43.19 -4.35 56.10
C GLU A 197 44.37 -4.87 55.26
N ASP A 198 44.09 -5.64 54.21
CA ASP A 198 45.11 -6.24 53.33
C ASP A 198 45.53 -5.30 52.17
N VAL A 199 44.95 -4.11 52.07
CA VAL A 199 45.20 -3.15 50.98
C VAL A 199 46.25 -2.10 51.37
N ASP A 200 47.29 -1.96 50.53
CA ASP A 200 48.36 -0.96 50.74
C ASP A 200 47.84 0.49 50.57
N VAL A 201 48.01 1.28 51.63
CA VAL A 201 47.64 2.70 51.70
C VAL A 201 48.34 3.53 50.60
N ASN A 202 49.57 3.19 50.23
CA ASN A 202 50.29 3.90 49.17
C ASN A 202 49.65 3.70 47.80
N ARG A 203 49.10 2.50 47.55
CA ARG A 203 48.37 2.19 46.32
C ARG A 203 47.07 2.99 46.25
N LEU A 204 46.30 3.03 47.34
CA LEU A 204 45.08 3.84 47.43
C LEU A 204 45.36 5.33 47.17
N SER A 205 46.45 5.86 47.74
CA SER A 205 46.84 7.26 47.51
C SER A 205 47.18 7.55 46.04
N HIS A 206 47.85 6.61 45.37
CA HIS A 206 48.15 6.72 43.94
C HIS A 206 46.90 6.68 43.08
N ASP A 207 46.01 5.72 43.33
CA ASP A 207 44.75 5.56 42.58
C ASP A 207 43.85 6.79 42.75
N TRP A 208 43.73 7.30 43.98
CA TRP A 208 43.00 8.55 44.26
C TRP A 208 43.57 9.75 43.51
N SER A 209 44.90 9.89 43.52
CA SER A 209 45.58 10.99 42.82
C SER A 209 45.42 10.89 41.30
N TRP A 210 45.44 9.68 40.74
CA TRP A 210 45.15 9.46 39.34
C TRP A 210 43.71 9.84 39.00
N MET A 211 42.73 9.40 39.79
CA MET A 211 41.32 9.75 39.58
C MET A 211 41.07 11.25 39.63
N LEU A 212 41.68 11.98 40.58
CA LEU A 212 41.56 13.43 40.62
C LEU A 212 42.13 14.12 39.37
N ARG A 213 43.28 13.65 38.86
CA ARG A 213 43.85 14.16 37.61
C ARG A 213 42.96 13.85 36.40
N GLU A 214 42.43 12.64 36.35
CA GLU A 214 41.57 12.21 35.25
C GLU A 214 40.22 12.94 35.27
N ALA A 215 39.62 13.13 36.44
CA ALA A 215 38.42 13.95 36.60
C ALA A 215 38.64 15.39 36.13
N ALA A 216 39.79 16.00 36.51
CA ALA A 216 40.15 17.34 36.05
C ALA A 216 40.34 17.40 34.53
N ARG A 217 40.98 16.38 33.93
CA ARG A 217 41.14 16.26 32.47
C ARG A 217 39.80 16.14 31.75
N LEU A 218 38.91 15.28 32.24
CA LEU A 218 37.56 15.09 31.69
C LEU A 218 36.72 16.37 31.81
N GLN A 219 36.81 17.07 32.94
CA GLN A 219 36.15 18.36 33.14
C GLN A 219 36.66 19.43 32.17
N ALA A 220 37.98 19.50 31.93
CA ALA A 220 38.57 20.44 30.97
C ALA A 220 38.09 20.17 29.53
N LEU A 221 37.88 18.90 29.16
CA LEU A 221 37.39 18.51 27.83
C LEU A 221 35.88 18.67 27.65
N TYR A 222 35.10 18.81 28.72
CA TYR A 222 33.65 18.88 28.67
C TYR A 222 33.14 19.98 27.73
N HIS A 223 33.72 21.18 27.80
CA HIS A 223 33.31 22.30 26.94
C HIS A 223 33.60 22.04 25.46
N ALA A 224 34.76 21.47 25.15
CA ALA A 224 35.14 21.13 23.78
C ALA A 224 34.23 20.05 23.21
N LYS A 225 33.99 18.97 23.97
CA LYS A 225 33.07 17.88 23.60
C LYS A 225 31.63 18.38 23.39
N SER A 226 31.10 19.19 24.31
CA SER A 226 29.76 19.76 24.19
C SER A 226 29.63 20.66 22.96
N THR A 227 30.68 21.42 22.63
CA THR A 227 30.71 22.25 21.41
C THR A 227 30.70 21.38 20.16
N LEU A 228 31.51 20.32 20.13
CA LEU A 228 31.57 19.36 19.03
C LEU A 228 30.21 18.68 18.81
N GLU A 229 29.55 18.20 19.87
CA GLU A 229 28.21 17.60 19.81
C GLU A 229 27.17 18.58 19.26
N LYS A 230 27.19 19.84 19.71
CA LYS A 230 26.30 20.89 19.20
C LYS A 230 26.54 21.19 17.71
N VAL A 231 27.80 21.28 17.29
CA VAL A 231 28.17 21.52 15.89
C VAL A 231 27.78 20.34 15.02
N ALA A 232 28.11 19.11 15.42
CA ALA A 232 27.72 17.89 14.73
C ALA A 232 26.19 17.76 14.60
N ALA A 233 25.43 18.11 15.64
CA ALA A 233 23.97 18.14 15.58
C ALA A 233 23.45 19.16 14.54
N LYS A 234 24.05 20.36 14.48
CA LYS A 234 23.71 21.37 13.45
C LYS A 234 24.03 20.85 12.05
N VAL A 235 25.22 20.30 11.83
CA VAL A 235 25.65 19.72 10.55
C VAL A 235 24.72 18.58 10.11
N ALA A 236 24.32 17.70 11.03
CA ALA A 236 23.35 16.64 10.76
C ALA A 236 21.97 17.20 10.37
N SER A 237 21.50 18.25 11.07
CA SER A 237 20.22 18.90 10.77
C SER A 237 20.22 19.62 9.42
N SER A 238 21.38 20.05 8.93
CA SER A 238 21.56 20.63 7.59
C SER A 238 21.68 19.57 6.48
N GLY A 239 21.47 18.29 6.79
CA GLY A 239 21.45 17.19 5.80
C GLY A 239 22.77 16.41 5.68
N ALA A 240 23.84 16.82 6.35
CA ALA A 240 25.18 16.20 6.23
C ALA A 240 25.46 15.18 7.36
N ARG A 241 24.60 14.15 7.50
CA ARG A 241 24.69 13.17 8.60
C ARG A 241 26.03 12.41 8.66
N ARG A 242 26.59 12.05 7.50
CA ARG A 242 27.88 11.33 7.44
C ARG A 242 29.03 12.20 7.94
N TRP A 243 29.02 13.49 7.60
CA TRP A 243 30.01 14.45 8.09
C TRP A 243 29.88 14.65 9.61
N ALA A 244 28.65 14.75 10.13
CA ALA A 244 28.43 14.81 11.57
C ALA A 244 28.95 13.58 12.32
N SER A 245 28.77 12.37 11.77
CA SER A 245 29.36 11.14 12.34
C SER A 245 30.88 11.16 12.32
N HIS A 246 31.48 11.61 11.21
CA HIS A 246 32.93 11.76 11.09
C HIS A 246 33.49 12.75 12.11
N LEU A 247 32.84 13.91 12.29
CA LEU A 247 33.23 14.92 13.29
C LEU A 247 33.25 14.39 14.73
N LEU A 248 32.41 13.40 15.05
CA LEU A 248 32.35 12.79 16.38
C LEU A 248 33.27 11.58 16.56
N GLY A 249 33.63 10.90 15.47
CA GLY A 249 34.33 9.62 15.50
C GLY A 249 35.80 9.65 15.07
N GLU A 250 36.20 10.62 14.24
CA GLU A 250 37.53 10.66 13.64
C GLU A 250 38.37 11.82 14.19
N PRO A 251 39.59 11.55 14.72
CA PRO A 251 40.48 12.60 15.19
C PRO A 251 40.92 13.53 14.04
N ALA A 252 40.92 14.84 14.29
CA ALA A 252 41.46 15.81 13.35
C ALA A 252 42.98 15.60 13.18
N THR A 253 43.41 15.22 11.98
CA THR A 253 44.83 14.96 11.63
C THR A 253 45.54 16.17 11.00
N GLY A 254 44.81 17.27 10.75
CA GLY A 254 45.33 18.50 10.13
C GLY A 254 44.41 19.71 10.33
N GLN A 255 44.75 20.83 9.69
CA GLN A 255 43.93 22.07 9.70
C GLN A 255 42.82 22.05 8.65
N ASP A 256 42.94 21.21 7.63
CA ASP A 256 41.98 21.10 6.53
C ASP A 256 41.08 19.88 6.72
N ASP A 257 39.77 20.07 6.56
CA ASP A 257 38.79 18.98 6.52
C ASP A 257 38.53 18.60 5.06
N ALA A 258 38.79 17.33 4.70
CA ALA A 258 38.61 16.81 3.35
C ALA A 258 37.16 16.91 2.83
N TRP A 259 36.17 17.07 3.71
CA TRP A 259 34.75 17.23 3.36
C TRP A 259 34.37 18.68 3.05
N THR A 260 35.27 19.63 3.27
CA THR A 260 35.04 21.06 3.01
C THR A 260 36.14 21.65 2.15
N PRO A 261 35.83 22.53 1.17
CA PRO A 261 36.86 23.22 0.42
C PRO A 261 37.73 24.08 1.36
N ALA A 262 39.04 23.88 1.33
CA ALA A 262 39.98 24.63 2.17
C ALA A 262 40.16 26.10 1.71
N ASP A 263 39.80 26.41 0.46
CA ASP A 263 39.95 27.75 -0.11
C ASP A 263 38.62 28.33 -0.65
N TRP A 264 38.58 29.67 -0.74
CA TRP A 264 37.41 30.38 -1.24
C TRP A 264 37.11 30.04 -2.71
N ARG A 265 38.13 29.66 -3.49
CA ARG A 265 37.98 29.32 -4.91
C ARG A 265 37.26 27.99 -5.05
N GLY A 266 37.65 26.95 -4.32
CA GLY A 266 36.95 25.68 -4.27
C GLY A 266 35.52 25.83 -3.75
N ALA A 267 35.31 26.65 -2.72
CA ALA A 267 33.96 26.98 -2.24
C ALA A 267 33.11 27.70 -3.31
N TRP A 268 33.71 28.61 -4.08
CA TRP A 268 33.04 29.31 -5.18
C TRP A 268 32.73 28.39 -6.37
N GLU A 269 33.66 27.51 -6.74
CA GLU A 269 33.44 26.51 -7.80
C GLU A 269 32.31 25.55 -7.42
N TRP A 270 32.28 25.09 -6.17
CA TRP A 270 31.21 24.25 -5.65
C TRP A 270 29.86 25.00 -5.62
N SER A 271 29.86 26.26 -5.21
CA SER A 271 28.67 27.13 -5.26
C SER A 271 28.17 27.35 -6.69
N ARG A 272 29.07 27.59 -7.65
CA ARG A 272 28.72 27.71 -9.08
C ARG A 272 28.17 26.42 -9.64
N ALA A 273 28.78 25.28 -9.35
CA ALA A 273 28.29 23.97 -9.79
C ALA A 273 26.91 23.65 -9.19
N SER A 274 26.72 23.89 -7.88
CA SER A 274 25.43 23.75 -7.21
C SER A 274 24.37 24.69 -7.79
N GLY A 275 24.74 25.95 -8.03
CA GLY A 275 23.87 26.95 -8.66
C GLY A 275 23.49 26.57 -10.09
N PHE A 276 24.43 26.02 -10.87
CA PHE A 276 24.16 25.50 -12.21
C PHE A 276 23.20 24.32 -12.18
N ILE A 277 23.43 23.32 -11.31
CA ILE A 277 22.55 22.14 -11.14
C ILE A 277 21.13 22.58 -10.73
N ARG A 278 21.02 23.55 -9.82
CA ARG A 278 19.71 24.11 -9.42
C ARG A 278 19.03 24.88 -10.55
N ALA A 279 19.79 25.61 -11.37
CA ALA A 279 19.25 26.39 -12.47
C ALA A 279 18.76 25.53 -13.64
N ILE A 280 19.46 24.43 -13.97
CA ILE A 280 18.99 23.49 -15.00
C ILE A 280 17.84 22.61 -14.49
N GLY A 281 17.72 22.43 -13.17
CA GLY A 281 16.64 21.71 -12.50
C GLY A 281 15.41 22.58 -12.18
N ASP A 282 15.05 23.58 -13.00
CA ASP A 282 13.85 24.40 -12.79
C ASP A 282 12.57 23.56 -13.01
N ARG A 283 12.22 22.78 -11.98
CA ARG A 283 11.06 21.89 -11.95
C ARG A 283 9.76 22.65 -12.16
N ASP A 284 9.65 23.87 -11.64
CA ASP A 284 8.44 24.67 -11.79
C ASP A 284 8.28 25.15 -13.23
N ALA A 285 9.37 25.49 -13.92
CA ALA A 285 9.31 25.79 -15.36
C ALA A 285 8.92 24.56 -16.18
N ILE A 286 9.53 23.39 -15.93
CA ILE A 286 9.17 22.15 -16.63
C ILE A 286 7.72 21.77 -16.37
N ARG A 287 7.23 21.88 -15.13
CA ARG A 287 5.84 21.61 -14.77
C ARG A 287 4.89 22.58 -15.47
N LYS A 288 5.17 23.88 -15.43
CA LYS A 288 4.38 24.90 -16.13
C LYS A 288 4.30 24.62 -17.64
N LEU A 289 5.41 24.26 -18.27
CA LEU A 289 5.44 23.92 -19.70
C LEU A 289 4.64 22.64 -20.00
N SER A 290 4.68 21.64 -19.12
CA SER A 290 3.86 20.43 -19.23
C SER A 290 2.37 20.74 -19.10
N ASP A 291 1.98 21.53 -18.09
CA ASP A 291 0.60 21.96 -17.86
C ASP A 291 0.07 22.81 -19.05
N GLU A 292 0.86 23.76 -19.53
CA GLU A 292 0.54 24.59 -20.69
C GLU A 292 0.38 23.74 -21.96
N ARG A 293 1.28 22.77 -22.18
CA ARG A 293 1.16 21.83 -23.29
C ARG A 293 -0.16 21.06 -23.22
N ALA A 294 -0.50 20.50 -22.07
CA ALA A 294 -1.74 19.72 -21.90
C ALA A 294 -2.98 20.58 -22.17
N GLU A 295 -2.99 21.82 -21.67
CA GLU A 295 -4.07 22.78 -21.93
C GLU A 295 -4.19 23.11 -23.43
N LEU A 296 -3.06 23.42 -24.08
CA LEU A 296 -3.00 23.74 -25.51
C LEU A 296 -3.40 22.55 -26.39
N GLU A 297 -3.01 21.33 -26.04
CA GLU A 297 -3.46 20.12 -26.74
C GLU A 297 -4.97 19.91 -26.60
N GLY A 298 -5.52 20.09 -25.40
CA GLY A 298 -6.97 20.04 -25.15
C GLY A 298 -7.73 21.12 -25.93
N LYS A 299 -7.17 22.33 -26.02
CA LYS A 299 -7.72 23.43 -26.83
C LYS A 299 -7.65 23.11 -28.33
N LYS A 300 -6.53 22.57 -28.81
CA LYS A 300 -6.35 22.12 -30.20
C LYS A 300 -7.41 21.09 -30.60
N ARG A 301 -7.65 20.07 -29.76
CA ARG A 301 -8.67 19.04 -30.03
C ARG A 301 -10.08 19.64 -30.12
N ARG A 302 -10.45 20.51 -29.17
CA ARG A 302 -11.76 21.20 -29.15
C ARG A 302 -11.96 22.07 -30.38
N LEU A 303 -10.99 22.93 -30.69
CA LEU A 303 -11.05 23.81 -31.86
C LEU A 303 -11.09 23.02 -33.16
N LEU A 304 -10.33 21.92 -33.28
CA LEU A 304 -10.38 21.06 -34.46
C LEU A 304 -11.78 20.45 -34.65
N ALA A 305 -12.37 19.90 -33.58
CA ALA A 305 -13.73 19.37 -33.62
C ALA A 305 -14.76 20.44 -34.01
N GLU A 306 -14.60 21.65 -33.47
CA GLU A 306 -15.47 22.79 -33.81
C GLU A 306 -15.31 23.24 -35.26
N VAL A 307 -14.07 23.32 -35.77
CA VAL A 307 -13.80 23.64 -37.18
C VAL A 307 -14.41 22.59 -38.10
N VAL A 308 -14.26 21.29 -37.78
CA VAL A 308 -14.89 20.21 -38.53
C VAL A 308 -16.41 20.38 -38.51
N ARG A 309 -17.01 20.57 -37.34
CA ARG A 309 -18.45 20.79 -37.18
C ARG A 309 -18.93 21.97 -38.03
N LEU A 310 -18.31 23.14 -37.88
CA LEU A 310 -18.69 24.36 -38.61
C LEU A 310 -18.52 24.21 -40.12
N ARG A 311 -17.43 23.59 -40.58
CA ARG A 311 -17.23 23.29 -42.01
C ARG A 311 -18.30 22.35 -42.53
N THR A 312 -18.67 21.31 -41.78
CA THR A 312 -19.75 20.39 -42.14
C THR A 312 -21.09 21.11 -42.21
N PHE A 313 -21.45 21.93 -41.21
CA PHE A 313 -22.70 22.70 -41.23
C PHE A 313 -22.73 23.76 -42.32
N LEU A 314 -21.62 24.44 -42.59
CA LEU A 314 -21.54 25.42 -43.67
C LEU A 314 -21.68 24.73 -45.03
N GLY A 315 -20.98 23.60 -45.23
CA GLY A 315 -21.12 22.76 -46.41
C GLY A 315 -22.58 22.30 -46.59
N LEU A 316 -23.17 21.74 -45.54
CA LEU A 316 -24.59 21.34 -45.53
C LEU A 316 -25.52 22.50 -45.82
N LYS A 317 -25.34 23.68 -45.21
CA LYS A 317 -26.21 24.85 -45.47
C LYS A 317 -26.06 25.37 -46.89
N SER A 318 -24.84 25.31 -47.45
CA SER A 318 -24.60 25.69 -48.85
C SER A 318 -25.19 24.70 -49.85
N SER A 319 -25.27 23.41 -49.47
CA SER A 319 -25.83 22.35 -50.32
C SER A 319 -27.33 22.12 -50.10
N LEU A 320 -27.88 22.37 -48.90
CA LEU A 320 -29.30 22.21 -48.53
C LEU A 320 -30.16 23.31 -49.15
N THR A 321 -30.49 23.14 -50.43
CA THR A 321 -31.58 23.91 -51.05
C THR A 321 -32.94 23.40 -50.57
N ALA A 322 -34.00 24.22 -50.65
CA ALA A 322 -35.37 23.80 -50.30
C ALA A 322 -35.82 22.52 -51.04
N ARG A 323 -35.31 22.30 -52.25
CA ARG A 323 -35.52 21.07 -53.03
C ARG A 323 -34.89 19.85 -52.34
N ILE A 324 -33.67 19.99 -51.83
CA ILE A 324 -32.94 18.93 -51.15
C ILE A 324 -33.54 18.63 -49.77
N GLU A 325 -33.94 19.65 -49.01
CA GLU A 325 -34.68 19.44 -47.74
C GLU A 325 -35.98 18.65 -47.98
N THR A 326 -36.71 19.00 -49.04
CA THR A 326 -37.90 18.27 -49.46
C THR A 326 -37.56 16.83 -49.87
N ALA A 327 -36.46 16.62 -50.59
CA ALA A 327 -35.99 15.30 -50.97
C ALA A 327 -35.61 14.44 -49.74
N LEU A 328 -34.89 15.00 -48.77
CA LEU A 328 -34.54 14.32 -47.52
C LEU A 328 -35.78 13.95 -46.69
N ALA A 329 -36.76 14.86 -46.59
CA ALA A 329 -38.02 14.57 -45.91
C ALA A 329 -38.82 13.46 -46.63
N LYS A 330 -38.85 13.48 -47.97
CA LYS A 330 -39.45 12.42 -48.79
C LYS A 330 -38.72 11.09 -48.60
N PHE A 331 -37.39 11.11 -48.58
CA PHE A 331 -36.55 9.93 -48.34
C PHE A 331 -36.87 9.31 -46.98
N ALA A 332 -36.80 10.09 -45.89
CA ALA A 332 -37.06 9.62 -44.54
C ALA A 332 -38.49 9.04 -44.41
N SER A 333 -39.50 9.74 -44.96
CA SER A 333 -40.88 9.26 -44.97
C SER A 333 -41.05 7.96 -45.75
N ALA A 334 -40.40 7.83 -46.90
CA ALA A 334 -40.49 6.64 -47.74
C ALA A 334 -39.75 5.44 -47.14
N VAL A 335 -38.60 5.65 -46.49
CA VAL A 335 -37.87 4.62 -45.73
C VAL A 335 -38.71 4.10 -44.57
N ALA A 336 -39.33 4.99 -43.79
CA ALA A 336 -40.22 4.60 -42.70
C ALA A 336 -41.43 3.77 -43.19
N LYS A 337 -41.99 4.12 -44.35
CA LYS A 337 -43.11 3.41 -44.98
C LYS A 337 -42.71 2.09 -45.65
N LEU A 338 -41.45 1.93 -46.05
CA LEU A 338 -40.96 0.69 -46.68
C LEU A 338 -40.91 -0.46 -45.65
N GLY A 339 -40.52 -0.20 -44.41
CA GLY A 339 -40.43 -1.20 -43.35
C GLY A 339 -39.58 -2.41 -43.78
N ALA A 340 -40.15 -3.62 -43.65
CA ALA A 340 -39.51 -4.89 -44.07
C ALA A 340 -39.49 -5.12 -45.60
N GLY A 341 -40.08 -4.23 -46.41
CA GLY A 341 -39.96 -4.27 -47.88
C GLY A 341 -40.78 -5.36 -48.60
N THR A 342 -41.70 -6.04 -47.90
CA THR A 342 -42.52 -7.15 -48.43
C THR A 342 -43.96 -6.77 -48.81
N GLY A 343 -44.41 -5.55 -48.50
CA GLY A 343 -45.78 -5.10 -48.76
C GLY A 343 -46.05 -4.71 -50.23
N LYS A 344 -47.34 -4.66 -50.61
CA LYS A 344 -47.79 -4.29 -51.99
C LYS A 344 -47.31 -2.91 -52.46
N SER A 345 -47.04 -1.98 -51.54
CA SER A 345 -46.53 -0.64 -51.84
C SER A 345 -45.00 -0.56 -51.91
N ALA A 346 -44.28 -1.64 -51.58
CA ALA A 346 -42.82 -1.65 -51.51
C ALA A 346 -42.12 -1.24 -52.81
N PRO A 347 -42.56 -1.68 -54.03
CA PRO A 347 -41.94 -1.23 -55.28
C PRO A 347 -42.05 0.28 -55.49
N ARG A 348 -43.20 0.87 -55.12
CA ARG A 348 -43.43 2.32 -55.20
C ARG A 348 -42.57 3.07 -54.18
N GLN A 349 -42.50 2.59 -52.94
CA GLN A 349 -41.66 3.23 -51.91
C GLN A 349 -40.17 3.13 -52.26
N ARG A 350 -39.68 1.98 -52.78
CA ARG A 350 -38.30 1.84 -53.28
C ARG A 350 -37.98 2.87 -54.36
N ARG A 351 -38.91 3.16 -55.29
CA ARG A 351 -38.70 4.17 -56.33
C ARG A 351 -38.62 5.58 -55.74
N VAL A 352 -39.52 5.92 -54.81
CA VAL A 352 -39.48 7.22 -54.11
C VAL A 352 -38.19 7.39 -53.31
N ILE A 353 -37.73 6.34 -52.62
CA ILE A 353 -36.46 6.33 -51.89
C ILE A 353 -35.31 6.59 -52.85
N ARG A 354 -35.25 5.90 -53.99
CA ARG A 354 -34.19 6.06 -54.98
C ARG A 354 -34.16 7.47 -55.58
N ASP A 355 -35.30 8.00 -55.98
CA ASP A 355 -35.40 9.33 -56.60
C ASP A 355 -35.05 10.42 -55.58
N ALA A 356 -35.53 10.29 -54.34
CA ALA A 356 -35.22 11.21 -53.25
C ALA A 356 -33.75 11.11 -52.81
N ALA A 357 -33.18 9.90 -52.78
CA ALA A 357 -31.76 9.69 -52.52
C ALA A 357 -30.90 10.29 -53.63
N PHE A 358 -31.29 10.16 -54.90
CA PHE A 358 -30.62 10.80 -56.03
C PHE A 358 -30.55 12.32 -55.84
N GLU A 359 -31.67 12.96 -55.49
CA GLU A 359 -31.72 14.41 -55.27
C GLU A 359 -30.93 14.86 -54.03
N ALA A 360 -30.88 14.02 -52.99
CA ALA A 360 -30.18 14.33 -51.74
C ALA A 360 -28.71 13.91 -51.71
N ALA A 361 -28.28 12.95 -52.55
CA ALA A 361 -26.95 12.33 -52.52
C ALA A 361 -25.82 13.34 -52.66
N ASN A 362 -25.99 14.34 -53.53
CA ASN A 362 -24.99 15.40 -53.75
C ASN A 362 -24.91 16.40 -52.59
N ALA A 363 -25.89 16.43 -51.70
CA ALA A 363 -25.97 17.39 -50.62
C ALA A 363 -25.48 16.83 -49.28
N VAL A 364 -25.63 15.52 -49.10
CA VAL A 364 -25.25 14.80 -47.90
C VAL A 364 -23.77 14.37 -48.03
N PRO A 365 -22.88 14.80 -47.13
CA PRO A 365 -21.44 14.58 -47.27
C PRO A 365 -20.99 13.15 -46.99
N CYS A 366 -21.82 12.33 -46.34
CA CYS A 366 -21.48 10.95 -45.95
C CYS A 366 -22.73 10.08 -45.85
N TRP A 367 -22.67 8.87 -46.41
CA TRP A 367 -23.75 7.88 -46.38
C TRP A 367 -23.26 6.62 -45.67
N ILE A 368 -24.05 6.11 -44.72
CA ILE A 368 -23.78 4.87 -44.00
C ILE A 368 -24.98 3.94 -44.22
N MET A 369 -24.76 2.79 -44.85
CA MET A 369 -25.81 1.81 -45.14
C MET A 369 -25.22 0.41 -45.36
N PRO A 370 -26.01 -0.66 -45.11
CA PRO A 370 -25.58 -2.02 -45.44
C PRO A 370 -25.49 -2.22 -46.95
N GLU A 371 -24.61 -3.12 -47.36
CA GLU A 371 -24.24 -3.38 -48.75
C GLU A 371 -25.43 -3.59 -49.70
N TRP A 372 -26.36 -4.48 -49.32
CA TRP A 372 -27.53 -4.82 -50.13
C TRP A 372 -28.47 -3.64 -50.41
N ARG A 373 -28.46 -2.59 -49.57
CA ARG A 373 -29.28 -1.38 -49.78
C ARG A 373 -28.69 -0.43 -50.81
N ILE A 374 -27.39 -0.53 -51.11
CA ILE A 374 -26.70 0.39 -52.02
C ILE A 374 -27.34 0.31 -53.41
N SER A 375 -27.54 -0.91 -53.91
CA SER A 375 -28.17 -1.12 -55.23
C SER A 375 -29.67 -0.80 -55.23
N GLU A 376 -30.36 -0.88 -54.09
CA GLU A 376 -31.79 -0.51 -54.00
C GLU A 376 -32.01 1.01 -53.96
N GLN A 377 -31.16 1.73 -53.21
CA GLN A 377 -31.39 3.11 -52.79
C GLN A 377 -30.52 4.13 -53.53
N ILE A 378 -29.31 3.74 -53.95
CA ILE A 378 -28.36 4.66 -54.57
C ILE A 378 -28.35 4.49 -56.11
N PRO A 379 -28.31 5.59 -56.88
CA PRO A 379 -28.23 5.56 -58.34
C PRO A 379 -27.03 4.75 -58.85
N ALA A 380 -27.16 4.10 -60.01
CA ALA A 380 -26.08 3.32 -60.64
C ALA A 380 -25.01 4.19 -61.34
N SER A 381 -24.81 5.43 -60.90
CA SER A 381 -23.83 6.35 -61.46
C SER A 381 -22.42 5.99 -60.98
N LEU A 382 -21.52 5.73 -61.92
CA LEU A 382 -20.11 5.47 -61.61
C LEU A 382 -19.46 6.71 -61.00
N ALA A 383 -18.51 6.51 -60.09
CA ALA A 383 -17.75 7.59 -59.45
C ALA A 383 -18.61 8.70 -58.80
N ALA A 384 -19.81 8.36 -58.34
CA ALA A 384 -20.73 9.27 -57.64
C ALA A 384 -20.19 9.76 -56.27
N PHE A 385 -19.27 9.02 -55.65
CA PHE A 385 -18.66 9.34 -54.37
C PHE A 385 -17.16 9.56 -54.51
N ASP A 386 -16.60 10.52 -53.79
CA ASP A 386 -15.15 10.74 -53.77
C ASP A 386 -14.38 9.62 -53.06
N LEU A 387 -15.01 8.97 -52.07
CA LEU A 387 -14.47 7.86 -51.30
C LEU A 387 -15.59 6.87 -50.94
N VAL A 388 -15.34 5.59 -51.18
CA VAL A 388 -16.14 4.47 -50.66
C VAL A 388 -15.29 3.72 -49.64
N ILE A 389 -15.84 3.50 -48.45
CA ILE A 389 -15.22 2.72 -47.40
C ILE A 389 -16.02 1.43 -47.26
N VAL A 390 -15.35 0.28 -47.38
CA VAL A 390 -15.92 -1.03 -47.08
C VAL A 390 -15.26 -1.53 -45.81
N ASP A 391 -16.02 -1.56 -44.73
CA ASP A 391 -15.60 -2.11 -43.45
C ASP A 391 -15.95 -3.60 -43.36
N GLU A 392 -15.18 -4.38 -42.61
CA GLU A 392 -15.33 -5.85 -42.52
C GLU A 392 -15.34 -6.55 -43.90
N ALA A 393 -14.53 -6.06 -44.84
CA ALA A 393 -14.52 -6.51 -46.24
C ALA A 393 -14.09 -7.97 -46.44
N SER A 394 -13.60 -8.65 -45.40
CA SER A 394 -13.42 -10.10 -45.43
C SER A 394 -14.75 -10.87 -45.36
N GLN A 395 -15.84 -10.23 -44.92
CA GLN A 395 -17.20 -10.79 -44.90
C GLN A 395 -18.03 -10.44 -46.14
N SER A 396 -17.65 -9.40 -46.88
CA SER A 396 -18.28 -9.06 -48.16
C SER A 396 -17.66 -9.87 -49.29
N ASP A 397 -18.50 -10.41 -50.17
CA ASP A 397 -18.09 -11.07 -51.40
C ASP A 397 -18.10 -10.09 -52.59
N ILE A 398 -18.10 -10.62 -53.80
CA ILE A 398 -18.18 -9.82 -55.03
C ILE A 398 -19.47 -9.01 -55.17
N THR A 399 -20.52 -9.30 -54.40
CA THR A 399 -21.77 -8.53 -54.45
C THR A 399 -21.59 -7.06 -54.01
N ALA A 400 -20.45 -6.73 -53.41
CA ALA A 400 -20.07 -5.37 -53.05
C ALA A 400 -19.56 -4.52 -54.24
N LEU A 401 -19.29 -5.13 -55.39
CA LEU A 401 -18.76 -4.46 -56.59
C LEU A 401 -19.56 -3.21 -57.01
N PRO A 402 -20.91 -3.20 -56.98
CA PRO A 402 -21.68 -1.99 -57.26
C PRO A 402 -21.35 -0.83 -56.33
N ALA A 403 -20.98 -1.07 -55.08
CA ALA A 403 -20.55 -0.02 -54.15
C ALA A 403 -19.20 0.56 -54.61
N LEU A 404 -18.26 -0.31 -54.97
CA LEU A 404 -16.91 0.09 -55.40
C LEU A 404 -16.92 0.93 -56.67
N LEU A 405 -17.74 0.54 -57.65
CA LEU A 405 -17.89 1.25 -58.93
C LEU A 405 -18.42 2.68 -58.77
N ARG A 406 -19.05 2.99 -57.64
CA ARG A 406 -19.53 4.34 -57.32
C ARG A 406 -18.46 5.22 -56.66
N GLY A 407 -17.29 4.68 -56.29
CA GLY A 407 -16.20 5.43 -55.65
C GLY A 407 -15.12 5.88 -56.63
N LYS A 408 -14.64 7.13 -56.49
CA LYS A 408 -13.39 7.59 -57.13
C LYS A 408 -12.15 7.03 -56.42
N LYS A 409 -12.26 6.85 -55.11
CA LYS A 409 -11.29 6.18 -54.24
C LYS A 409 -12.00 5.12 -53.42
N ILE A 410 -11.28 4.05 -53.12
CA ILE A 410 -11.79 2.92 -52.35
C ILE A 410 -10.85 2.69 -51.17
N LEU A 411 -11.41 2.58 -49.98
CA LEU A 411 -10.72 2.12 -48.77
C LEU A 411 -11.37 0.81 -48.33
N ILE A 412 -10.58 -0.26 -48.31
CA ILE A 412 -11.02 -1.59 -47.91
C ILE A 412 -10.39 -1.86 -46.55
N VAL A 413 -11.24 -2.13 -45.55
CA VAL A 413 -10.83 -2.47 -44.18
C VAL A 413 -11.34 -3.88 -43.91
N GLY A 414 -10.46 -4.77 -43.46
CA GLY A 414 -10.78 -6.17 -43.23
C GLY A 414 -9.57 -6.94 -42.73
N ASP A 415 -9.77 -8.26 -42.55
CA ASP A 415 -8.76 -9.18 -42.04
C ASP A 415 -8.93 -10.55 -42.70
N ASP A 416 -7.92 -10.99 -43.46
CA ASP A 416 -7.92 -12.28 -44.18
C ASP A 416 -7.82 -13.49 -43.24
N LYS A 417 -7.44 -13.27 -41.98
CA LYS A 417 -7.40 -14.29 -40.92
C LYS A 417 -8.71 -14.40 -40.15
N GLN A 418 -9.75 -13.64 -40.51
CA GLN A 418 -11.11 -13.78 -39.98
C GLN A 418 -12.02 -14.50 -40.97
N VAL A 419 -13.22 -14.91 -40.51
CA VAL A 419 -14.11 -15.79 -41.27
C VAL A 419 -14.56 -15.12 -42.58
N SER A 420 -14.34 -15.82 -43.70
CA SER A 420 -14.84 -15.45 -45.03
C SER A 420 -16.29 -15.91 -45.25
N PRO A 421 -17.05 -15.25 -46.15
CA PRO A 421 -18.39 -15.71 -46.51
C PRO A 421 -18.34 -17.12 -47.09
N THR A 422 -19.24 -17.98 -46.65
CA THR A 422 -19.39 -19.34 -47.18
C THR A 422 -20.63 -19.36 -48.08
N PRO A 423 -20.52 -19.62 -49.39
CA PRO A 423 -21.67 -19.69 -50.26
C PRO A 423 -22.50 -20.95 -49.95
N ILE A 424 -23.55 -20.81 -49.16
CA ILE A 424 -24.46 -21.92 -48.84
C ILE A 424 -25.42 -22.12 -50.01
N GLY A 425 -25.42 -23.32 -50.61
CA GLY A 425 -26.42 -23.74 -51.60
C GLY A 425 -26.17 -23.30 -53.05
N LEU A 426 -24.96 -22.87 -53.39
CA LEU A 426 -24.57 -22.59 -54.79
C LEU A 426 -23.85 -23.80 -55.41
N GLU A 427 -24.31 -24.25 -56.58
CA GLU A 427 -23.63 -25.31 -57.34
C GLU A 427 -22.37 -24.76 -58.02
N GLU A 428 -21.21 -25.32 -57.69
CA GLU A 428 -19.89 -24.95 -58.25
C GLU A 428 -19.89 -24.99 -59.79
N ARG A 429 -20.59 -25.95 -60.39
CA ARG A 429 -20.76 -26.06 -61.84
C ARG A 429 -21.45 -24.83 -62.45
N THR A 430 -22.47 -24.31 -61.78
CA THR A 430 -23.18 -23.11 -62.23
C THR A 430 -22.26 -21.90 -62.17
N VAL A 431 -21.47 -21.76 -61.10
CA VAL A 431 -20.51 -20.66 -60.95
C VAL A 431 -19.47 -20.68 -62.07
N ILE A 432 -18.87 -21.83 -62.34
CA ILE A 432 -17.89 -22.00 -63.44
C ILE A 432 -18.51 -21.69 -64.80
N GLN A 433 -19.74 -22.15 -65.05
CA GLN A 433 -20.44 -21.88 -66.30
C GLN A 433 -20.72 -20.38 -66.48
N LEU A 434 -21.21 -19.71 -65.43
CA LEU A 434 -21.48 -18.26 -65.46
C LEU A 434 -20.19 -17.46 -65.67
N ARG A 435 -19.10 -17.83 -64.99
CA ARG A 435 -17.78 -17.23 -65.16
C ARG A 435 -17.30 -17.35 -66.60
N THR A 436 -17.35 -18.55 -67.17
CA THR A 436 -16.93 -18.81 -68.55
C THR A 436 -17.80 -18.04 -69.56
N THR A 437 -19.10 -17.89 -69.28
CA THR A 437 -20.05 -17.23 -70.20
C THR A 437 -19.95 -15.70 -70.16
N TYR A 438 -19.79 -15.10 -68.98
CA TYR A 438 -19.94 -13.66 -68.78
C TYR A 438 -18.64 -12.93 -68.43
N LEU A 439 -17.61 -13.62 -67.95
CA LEU A 439 -16.34 -13.03 -67.51
C LEU A 439 -15.15 -13.45 -68.40
N GLU A 440 -15.42 -13.96 -69.60
CA GLU A 440 -14.39 -14.31 -70.57
C GLU A 440 -13.51 -13.09 -70.92
N GLY A 441 -12.19 -13.27 -70.87
CA GLY A 441 -11.21 -12.21 -71.17
C GLY A 441 -11.02 -11.17 -70.05
N LEU A 442 -11.76 -11.25 -68.94
CA LEU A 442 -11.55 -10.38 -67.79
C LEU A 442 -10.34 -10.87 -66.96
N PRO A 443 -9.35 -10.00 -66.67
CA PRO A 443 -8.25 -10.37 -65.79
C PRO A 443 -8.77 -10.76 -64.41
N TYR A 444 -8.19 -11.83 -63.84
CA TYR A 444 -8.58 -12.36 -62.53
C TYR A 444 -10.04 -12.85 -62.45
N ALA A 445 -10.67 -13.18 -63.58
CA ALA A 445 -12.04 -13.73 -63.61
C ALA A 445 -12.20 -14.95 -62.69
N ASP A 446 -11.18 -15.81 -62.60
CA ASP A 446 -11.20 -17.00 -61.74
C ASP A 446 -11.40 -16.66 -60.25
N GLN A 447 -11.02 -15.44 -59.84
CA GLN A 447 -11.04 -14.98 -58.45
C GLN A 447 -12.32 -14.18 -58.14
N LEU A 448 -13.16 -13.96 -59.15
CA LEU A 448 -14.48 -13.35 -59.02
C LEU A 448 -15.52 -14.42 -58.67
N ASP A 449 -15.27 -15.11 -57.57
CA ASP A 449 -16.08 -16.20 -57.05
C ASP A 449 -16.84 -15.75 -55.79
N PRO A 450 -18.09 -16.18 -55.56
CA PRO A 450 -18.83 -15.88 -54.33
C PRO A 450 -18.13 -16.33 -53.03
N SER A 451 -17.22 -17.29 -53.11
CA SER A 451 -16.39 -17.74 -51.98
C SER A 451 -15.18 -16.85 -51.71
N THR A 452 -14.83 -15.96 -52.64
CA THR A 452 -13.69 -15.04 -52.48
C THR A 452 -14.16 -13.74 -51.86
N SER A 453 -13.59 -13.39 -50.70
CA SER A 453 -13.89 -12.12 -50.05
C SER A 453 -13.32 -10.93 -50.83
N LEU A 454 -13.94 -9.77 -50.67
CA LEU A 454 -13.46 -8.54 -51.29
C LEU A 454 -12.04 -8.17 -50.80
N TYR A 455 -11.74 -8.42 -49.53
CA TYR A 455 -10.41 -8.18 -48.97
C TYR A 455 -9.34 -9.08 -49.62
N GLU A 456 -9.64 -10.36 -49.83
CA GLU A 456 -8.75 -11.30 -50.50
C GLU A 456 -8.54 -10.91 -51.96
N LEU A 457 -9.61 -10.57 -52.67
CA LEU A 457 -9.54 -10.08 -54.04
C LEU A 457 -8.67 -8.82 -54.16
N ALA A 458 -8.84 -7.85 -53.25
CA ALA A 458 -8.02 -6.64 -53.22
C ALA A 458 -6.55 -6.94 -52.93
N SER A 459 -6.26 -7.90 -52.06
CA SER A 459 -4.90 -8.32 -51.73
C SER A 459 -4.19 -9.00 -52.89
N ILE A 460 -4.93 -9.76 -53.71
CA ILE A 460 -4.43 -10.41 -54.93
C ILE A 460 -4.14 -9.36 -56.01
N ILE A 461 -5.05 -8.40 -56.21
CA ILE A 461 -4.92 -7.38 -57.27
C ILE A 461 -3.87 -6.32 -56.90
N PHE A 462 -3.73 -5.98 -55.62
CA PHE A 462 -2.85 -4.91 -55.14
C PHE A 462 -1.82 -5.41 -54.10
N PRO A 463 -0.92 -6.33 -54.49
CA PRO A 463 0.06 -6.90 -53.56
C PRO A 463 0.95 -5.80 -52.97
N GLY A 464 1.22 -5.89 -51.67
CA GLY A 464 2.09 -4.96 -50.94
C GLY A 464 1.50 -3.57 -50.65
N LYS A 465 0.23 -3.31 -51.02
CA LYS A 465 -0.45 -2.04 -50.70
C LYS A 465 -1.29 -2.09 -49.42
N ALA A 466 -1.41 -3.26 -48.78
CA ALA A 466 -2.09 -3.40 -47.51
C ALA A 466 -1.26 -2.81 -46.36
N ILE A 467 -1.89 -2.02 -45.49
CA ILE A 467 -1.27 -1.47 -44.28
C ILE A 467 -1.81 -2.24 -43.09
N MET A 468 -0.96 -3.02 -42.42
CA MET A 468 -1.33 -3.75 -41.22
C MET A 468 -1.34 -2.83 -39.99
N LEU A 469 -2.47 -2.79 -39.29
CA LEU A 469 -2.56 -2.19 -37.96
C LEU A 469 -2.04 -3.19 -36.92
N LYS A 470 -0.97 -2.81 -36.19
CA LYS A 470 -0.26 -3.73 -35.28
C LYS A 470 -0.74 -3.66 -33.84
N GLU A 471 -1.23 -2.52 -33.40
CA GLU A 471 -1.60 -2.29 -31.99
C GLU A 471 -2.96 -2.94 -31.68
N HIS A 472 -3.00 -3.79 -30.68
CA HIS A 472 -4.19 -4.53 -30.27
C HIS A 472 -4.71 -4.06 -28.91
N PHE A 473 -5.95 -3.56 -28.87
CA PHE A 473 -6.51 -2.88 -27.69
C PHE A 473 -7.60 -3.65 -26.93
N ARG A 474 -8.04 -4.81 -27.45
CA ARG A 474 -9.21 -5.53 -26.93
C ARG A 474 -8.88 -6.55 -25.86
N CYS A 475 -7.96 -7.45 -26.17
CA CYS A 475 -7.62 -8.61 -25.35
C CYS A 475 -6.37 -8.30 -24.52
N ILE A 476 -6.35 -8.78 -23.28
CA ILE A 476 -5.11 -8.85 -22.51
C ILE A 476 -4.09 -9.78 -23.19
N GLU A 477 -2.82 -9.58 -22.87
CA GLU A 477 -1.70 -10.29 -23.52
C GLU A 477 -1.82 -11.82 -23.48
N PRO A 478 -2.16 -12.48 -22.35
CA PRO A 478 -2.29 -13.94 -22.31
C PRO A 478 -3.34 -14.49 -23.27
N ILE A 479 -4.37 -13.72 -23.61
CA ILE A 479 -5.43 -14.14 -24.52
C ILE A 479 -4.97 -13.95 -25.98
N ILE A 480 -4.55 -12.73 -26.35
CA ILE A 480 -4.26 -12.40 -27.76
C ILE A 480 -3.03 -13.11 -28.33
N ARG A 481 -2.10 -13.55 -27.47
CA ARG A 481 -0.89 -14.27 -27.90
C ARG A 481 -1.23 -15.51 -28.74
N PHE A 482 -2.36 -16.16 -28.47
CA PHE A 482 -2.84 -17.25 -29.33
C PHE A 482 -3.02 -16.75 -30.76
N SER A 483 -3.85 -15.72 -30.96
CA SER A 483 -4.17 -15.19 -32.29
C SER A 483 -2.99 -14.53 -32.99
N SER A 484 -2.04 -13.93 -32.24
CA SER A 484 -0.84 -13.29 -32.81
C SER A 484 -0.01 -14.25 -33.68
N ARG A 485 -0.09 -15.57 -33.45
CA ARG A 485 0.55 -16.60 -34.29
C ARG A 485 0.15 -16.51 -35.76
N PHE A 486 -1.11 -16.17 -36.06
CA PHE A 486 -1.64 -16.09 -37.42
C PHE A 486 -1.16 -14.84 -38.18
N TYR A 487 -0.53 -13.92 -37.45
CA TYR A 487 0.03 -12.67 -37.96
C TYR A 487 1.55 -12.62 -37.75
N HIS A 488 2.21 -13.78 -37.66
CA HIS A 488 3.67 -13.88 -37.46
C HIS A 488 4.19 -13.10 -36.24
N GLY A 489 3.40 -12.99 -35.18
CA GLY A 489 3.78 -12.26 -33.97
C GLY A 489 3.72 -10.74 -34.08
N ALA A 490 3.18 -10.18 -35.17
CA ALA A 490 3.20 -8.74 -35.42
C ALA A 490 2.19 -7.93 -34.57
N LEU A 491 1.26 -8.60 -33.89
CA LEU A 491 0.29 -7.92 -33.02
C LEU A 491 0.94 -7.53 -31.70
N ILE A 492 0.81 -6.25 -31.34
CA ILE A 492 1.36 -5.62 -30.15
C ILE A 492 0.22 -5.43 -29.13
N PRO A 493 0.18 -6.20 -28.02
CA PRO A 493 -0.88 -6.09 -27.01
C PRO A 493 -0.75 -4.79 -26.21
N MET A 494 -1.77 -3.94 -26.27
CA MET A 494 -1.78 -2.64 -25.60
C MET A 494 -2.72 -2.60 -24.38
N ARG A 495 -3.56 -3.63 -24.18
CA ARG A 495 -4.53 -3.67 -23.08
C ARG A 495 -3.85 -4.10 -21.78
N LEU A 496 -3.94 -3.22 -20.78
CA LEU A 496 -3.66 -3.55 -19.39
C LEU A 496 -4.93 -3.30 -18.55
N PRO A 497 -5.55 -4.34 -17.98
CA PRO A 497 -6.76 -4.20 -17.21
C PRO A 497 -6.46 -3.46 -15.91
N SER A 498 -7.38 -2.59 -15.50
CA SER A 498 -7.36 -2.01 -14.15
C SER A 498 -7.64 -3.07 -13.07
N ALA A 499 -7.50 -2.73 -11.79
CA ALA A 499 -7.67 -3.70 -10.70
C ALA A 499 -9.07 -4.35 -10.65
N SER A 500 -10.14 -3.58 -10.87
CA SER A 500 -11.52 -4.08 -10.94
C SER A 500 -11.80 -4.83 -12.25
N GLN A 501 -11.09 -4.48 -13.33
CA GLN A 501 -11.19 -5.13 -14.63
C GLN A 501 -10.43 -6.46 -14.67
N ARG A 502 -9.43 -6.60 -13.82
CA ARG A 502 -8.56 -7.78 -13.77
C ARG A 502 -9.33 -9.00 -13.28
N LEU A 503 -9.15 -10.10 -14.00
CA LEU A 503 -9.73 -11.38 -13.68
C LEU A 503 -8.61 -12.42 -13.69
N ASP A 504 -7.96 -12.63 -12.55
CA ASP A 504 -6.89 -13.62 -12.40
C ASP A 504 -7.44 -14.96 -11.88
N PRO A 505 -7.04 -16.11 -12.44
CA PRO A 505 -6.30 -16.24 -13.70
C PRO A 505 -7.17 -15.87 -14.91
N PRO A 506 -6.57 -15.30 -15.98
CA PRO A 506 -7.30 -14.94 -17.20
C PRO A 506 -7.65 -16.12 -18.10
N LEU A 507 -6.94 -17.25 -18.01
CA LEU A 507 -7.25 -18.46 -18.77
C LEU A 507 -7.65 -19.58 -17.80
N ILE A 508 -8.81 -20.17 -17.99
CA ILE A 508 -9.30 -21.31 -17.19
C ILE A 508 -9.55 -22.49 -18.13
N ASP A 509 -8.90 -23.63 -17.90
CA ASP A 509 -9.06 -24.87 -18.66
C ASP A 509 -9.84 -25.90 -17.84
N ILE A 510 -11.02 -26.28 -18.31
CA ILE A 510 -11.94 -27.23 -17.66
C ILE A 510 -12.00 -28.50 -18.49
N LEU A 511 -11.44 -29.58 -17.96
CA LEU A 511 -11.54 -30.92 -18.52
C LEU A 511 -12.74 -31.66 -17.92
N VAL A 512 -13.66 -32.08 -18.79
CA VAL A 512 -14.83 -32.89 -18.45
C VAL A 512 -14.53 -34.36 -18.77
N LYS A 513 -14.31 -35.20 -17.74
CA LYS A 513 -13.87 -36.61 -17.89
C LYS A 513 -14.90 -37.51 -18.55
N ASN A 514 -16.20 -37.25 -18.34
CA ASN A 514 -17.31 -38.07 -18.81
C ASN A 514 -17.97 -37.54 -20.10
N GLY A 515 -17.24 -36.75 -20.90
CA GLY A 515 -17.77 -36.17 -22.14
C GLY A 515 -18.30 -37.21 -23.11
N ARG A 516 -19.51 -36.97 -23.62
CA ARG A 516 -20.16 -37.82 -24.62
C ARG A 516 -20.80 -36.95 -25.68
N ARG A 517 -20.42 -37.17 -26.94
CA ARG A 517 -20.95 -36.44 -28.08
C ARG A 517 -22.05 -37.26 -28.75
N ASP A 518 -23.25 -36.71 -28.79
CA ASP A 518 -24.37 -37.23 -29.59
C ASP A 518 -24.87 -36.10 -30.50
N SER A 519 -24.91 -36.35 -31.81
CA SER A 519 -25.54 -35.44 -32.78
C SER A 519 -25.07 -33.97 -32.71
N GLN A 520 -23.75 -33.78 -32.51
CA GLN A 520 -23.06 -32.49 -32.31
C GLN A 520 -23.33 -31.78 -30.97
N ILE A 521 -23.84 -32.50 -29.97
CA ILE A 521 -24.08 -31.98 -28.63
C ILE A 521 -23.26 -32.81 -27.63
N ASN A 522 -22.54 -32.14 -26.74
CA ASN A 522 -21.85 -32.75 -25.60
C ASN A 522 -22.49 -32.28 -24.30
N LEU A 523 -23.46 -33.05 -23.79
CA LEU A 523 -24.26 -32.69 -22.61
C LEU A 523 -23.40 -32.46 -21.34
N PRO A 524 -22.40 -33.30 -21.02
CA PRO A 524 -21.48 -33.01 -19.92
C PRO A 524 -20.74 -31.66 -20.04
N GLU A 525 -20.36 -31.23 -21.26
CA GLU A 525 -19.81 -29.87 -21.44
C GLU A 525 -20.89 -28.80 -21.24
N VAL A 526 -22.13 -29.04 -21.67
CA VAL A 526 -23.27 -28.13 -21.39
C VAL A 526 -23.43 -27.95 -19.89
N ASP A 527 -23.40 -29.03 -19.10
CA ASP A 527 -23.49 -28.98 -17.64
C ASP A 527 -22.37 -28.11 -17.04
N ALA A 528 -21.11 -28.32 -17.48
CA ALA A 528 -19.97 -27.55 -17.01
C ALA A 528 -20.07 -26.06 -17.39
N VAL A 529 -20.54 -25.74 -18.60
CA VAL A 529 -20.76 -24.33 -19.02
C VAL A 529 -21.83 -23.66 -18.16
N ILE A 530 -22.94 -24.34 -17.87
CA ILE A 530 -24.01 -23.79 -17.01
C ILE A 530 -23.51 -23.59 -15.58
N GLU A 531 -22.72 -24.52 -15.04
CA GLU A 531 -22.09 -24.37 -13.73
C GLU A 531 -21.16 -23.15 -13.67
N GLU A 532 -20.32 -22.94 -14.69
CA GLU A 532 -19.46 -21.74 -14.73
C GLU A 532 -20.28 -20.45 -14.88
N LEU A 533 -21.35 -20.45 -15.68
CA LEU A 533 -22.27 -19.31 -15.75
C LEU A 533 -22.90 -19.03 -14.38
N ARG A 534 -23.30 -20.07 -13.63
CA ARG A 534 -23.83 -19.91 -12.27
C ARG A 534 -22.82 -19.26 -11.32
N ARG A 535 -21.54 -19.67 -11.39
CA ARG A 535 -20.46 -19.06 -10.60
C ARG A 535 -20.27 -17.58 -10.94
N ILE A 536 -20.26 -17.24 -12.23
CA ILE A 536 -20.10 -15.85 -12.69
C ILE A 536 -21.29 -14.99 -12.23
N VAL A 537 -22.51 -15.50 -12.35
CA VAL A 537 -23.74 -14.77 -11.98
C VAL A 537 -23.86 -14.57 -10.46
N ALA A 538 -23.35 -15.52 -9.68
CA ALA A 538 -23.38 -15.48 -8.22
C ALA A 538 -22.27 -14.61 -7.60
N ASP A 539 -21.19 -14.31 -8.34
CA ASP A 539 -20.08 -13.51 -7.85
C ASP A 539 -20.40 -11.99 -7.92
N PRO A 540 -20.47 -11.28 -6.77
CA PRO A 540 -20.71 -9.85 -6.76
C PRO A 540 -19.62 -9.04 -7.49
N ALA A 541 -18.37 -9.52 -7.54
CA ALA A 541 -17.30 -8.86 -8.27
C ALA A 541 -17.49 -8.94 -9.80
N MET A 542 -18.35 -9.84 -10.28
CA MET A 542 -18.65 -10.04 -11.70
C MET A 542 -20.03 -9.53 -12.13
N GLU A 543 -20.76 -8.83 -11.25
CA GLU A 543 -22.17 -8.43 -11.44
C GLU A 543 -22.45 -7.73 -12.79
N ARG A 544 -21.50 -6.92 -13.29
CA ARG A 544 -21.63 -6.13 -14.54
C ARG A 544 -20.78 -6.67 -15.69
N ARG A 545 -20.19 -7.86 -15.55
CA ARG A 545 -19.31 -8.42 -16.57
C ARG A 545 -20.11 -9.04 -17.68
N THR A 546 -19.73 -8.70 -18.91
CA THR A 546 -20.37 -9.23 -20.10
C THR A 546 -19.84 -10.62 -20.43
N VAL A 547 -20.73 -11.57 -20.74
CA VAL A 547 -20.33 -12.97 -20.99
C VAL A 547 -20.80 -13.45 -22.36
N GLY A 548 -19.94 -14.19 -23.05
CA GLY A 548 -20.27 -14.86 -24.30
C GLY A 548 -19.93 -16.35 -24.26
N VAL A 549 -20.75 -17.18 -24.87
CA VAL A 549 -20.50 -18.61 -25.04
C VAL A 549 -20.37 -18.93 -26.52
N ILE A 550 -19.22 -19.51 -26.89
CA ILE A 550 -18.90 -19.89 -28.25
C ILE A 550 -18.74 -21.41 -28.33
N SER A 551 -19.42 -22.06 -29.27
CA SER A 551 -19.06 -23.43 -29.68
C SER A 551 -18.06 -23.40 -30.83
N LEU A 552 -17.04 -24.25 -30.72
CA LEU A 552 -16.08 -24.48 -31.80
C LEU A 552 -16.63 -25.43 -32.87
N VAL A 553 -17.65 -26.24 -32.55
CA VAL A 553 -18.25 -27.24 -33.45
C VAL A 553 -19.78 -27.17 -33.38
N GLY A 554 -20.40 -26.72 -34.46
CA GLY A 554 -21.86 -26.75 -34.65
C GLY A 554 -22.64 -25.77 -33.79
N ASP A 555 -23.76 -25.27 -34.33
CA ASP A 555 -24.64 -24.31 -33.62
C ASP A 555 -25.60 -25.01 -32.64
N LYS A 556 -25.80 -26.33 -32.76
CA LYS A 556 -26.72 -27.11 -31.92
C LYS A 556 -26.32 -27.09 -30.43
N GLN A 557 -25.03 -27.25 -30.12
CA GLN A 557 -24.51 -27.20 -28.75
C GLN A 557 -24.90 -25.89 -28.06
N VAL A 558 -24.63 -24.77 -28.73
CA VAL A 558 -24.88 -23.41 -28.19
C VAL A 558 -26.37 -23.16 -27.99
N LYS A 559 -27.22 -23.66 -28.89
CA LYS A 559 -28.67 -23.54 -28.73
C LYS A 559 -29.15 -24.24 -27.45
N VAL A 560 -28.67 -25.46 -27.20
CA VAL A 560 -28.98 -26.20 -25.96
C VAL A 560 -28.49 -25.46 -24.72
N ILE A 561 -27.27 -24.90 -24.76
CA ILE A 561 -26.74 -24.08 -23.66
C ILE A 561 -27.63 -22.84 -23.45
N GLN A 562 -28.00 -22.14 -24.52
CA GLN A 562 -28.82 -20.93 -24.45
C GLN A 562 -30.21 -21.21 -23.86
N ASP A 563 -30.87 -22.27 -24.32
CA ASP A 563 -32.22 -22.63 -23.85
C ASP A 563 -32.19 -23.00 -22.36
N ARG A 564 -31.16 -23.74 -21.92
CA ARG A 564 -30.98 -24.11 -20.51
C ARG A 564 -30.61 -22.92 -19.63
N ALA A 565 -29.71 -22.05 -20.10
CA ALA A 565 -29.35 -20.82 -19.39
C ALA A 565 -30.57 -19.89 -19.23
N MET A 566 -31.41 -19.77 -20.27
CA MET A 566 -32.63 -18.97 -20.21
C MET A 566 -33.62 -19.54 -19.20
N ALA A 567 -33.81 -20.86 -19.18
CA ALA A 567 -34.69 -21.52 -18.23
C ALA A 567 -34.21 -21.38 -16.77
N GLU A 568 -32.90 -21.36 -16.54
CA GLU A 568 -32.32 -21.30 -15.19
C GLU A 568 -32.17 -19.87 -14.64
N PHE A 569 -31.71 -18.93 -15.47
CA PHE A 569 -31.34 -17.58 -15.01
C PHE A 569 -32.37 -16.49 -15.36
N GLY A 570 -33.23 -16.74 -16.35
CA GLY A 570 -34.24 -15.77 -16.81
C GLY A 570 -33.69 -14.55 -17.56
N ALA A 571 -34.60 -13.73 -18.08
CA ALA A 571 -34.25 -12.60 -18.97
C ALA A 571 -33.46 -11.47 -18.28
N GLU A 572 -33.65 -11.25 -16.98
CA GLU A 572 -32.96 -10.18 -16.23
C GLU A 572 -31.44 -10.40 -16.21
N ILE A 573 -30.99 -11.64 -15.98
CA ILE A 573 -29.57 -11.99 -15.98
C ILE A 573 -28.98 -11.91 -17.39
N PHE A 574 -29.75 -12.28 -18.41
CA PHE A 574 -29.36 -12.14 -19.81
C PHE A 574 -29.05 -10.69 -20.17
N ASP A 575 -29.92 -9.76 -19.77
CA ASP A 575 -29.73 -8.34 -20.01
C ASP A 575 -28.59 -7.77 -19.16
N ARG A 576 -28.53 -8.10 -17.85
CA ARG A 576 -27.50 -7.61 -16.92
C ARG A 576 -26.08 -7.98 -17.35
N HIS A 577 -25.87 -9.22 -17.80
CA HIS A 577 -24.56 -9.71 -18.27
C HIS A 577 -24.42 -9.68 -19.79
N HIS A 578 -25.37 -9.09 -20.52
CA HIS A 578 -25.40 -9.06 -21.99
C HIS A 578 -25.04 -10.43 -22.64
N LEU A 579 -25.64 -11.50 -22.11
CA LEU A 579 -25.29 -12.87 -22.46
C LEU A 579 -25.47 -13.10 -23.96
N MET A 580 -24.43 -13.63 -24.61
CA MET A 580 -24.44 -13.91 -26.04
C MET A 580 -24.04 -15.36 -26.29
N PHE A 581 -24.74 -16.01 -27.23
CA PHE A 581 -24.58 -17.42 -27.56
C PHE A 581 -24.47 -17.54 -29.08
N GLY A 582 -23.40 -18.17 -29.58
CA GLY A 582 -23.18 -18.32 -31.02
C GLY A 582 -21.98 -19.17 -31.41
N SER A 583 -21.79 -19.38 -32.71
CA SER A 583 -20.51 -19.81 -33.27
C SER A 583 -19.54 -18.63 -33.38
N ALA A 584 -18.27 -18.92 -33.70
CA ALA A 584 -17.25 -17.90 -33.92
C ALA A 584 -17.71 -16.83 -34.92
N ALA A 585 -18.38 -17.22 -36.02
CA ALA A 585 -18.90 -16.29 -37.02
C ALA A 585 -19.95 -15.32 -36.45
N LYS A 586 -20.86 -15.78 -35.59
CA LYS A 586 -21.87 -14.91 -34.95
C LYS A 586 -21.25 -13.90 -33.98
N PHE A 587 -20.06 -14.18 -33.46
CA PHE A 587 -19.30 -13.27 -32.62
C PHE A 587 -18.38 -12.33 -33.41
N GLN A 588 -18.38 -12.36 -34.73
CA GLN A 588 -17.60 -11.43 -35.53
C GLN A 588 -18.09 -9.98 -35.29
N GLY A 589 -17.16 -9.06 -35.10
CA GLY A 589 -17.45 -7.69 -34.65
C GLY A 589 -17.93 -7.54 -33.19
N ALA A 590 -18.24 -8.63 -32.48
CA ALA A 590 -18.66 -8.62 -31.07
C ALA A 590 -17.53 -9.02 -30.13
N GLU A 591 -17.57 -8.52 -28.89
CA GLU A 591 -16.62 -8.82 -27.82
C GLU A 591 -17.33 -8.92 -26.46
N ARG A 592 -16.71 -9.61 -25.50
CA ARG A 592 -17.21 -9.77 -24.13
C ARG A 592 -16.05 -9.73 -23.13
N ASP A 593 -16.33 -9.38 -21.89
CA ASP A 593 -15.33 -9.44 -20.81
C ASP A 593 -14.85 -10.87 -20.59
N ILE A 594 -15.80 -11.80 -20.58
CA ILE A 594 -15.59 -13.22 -20.38
C ILE A 594 -16.11 -13.99 -21.60
N ILE A 595 -15.30 -14.90 -22.14
CA ILE A 595 -15.75 -15.86 -23.17
C ILE A 595 -15.58 -17.28 -22.64
N ILE A 596 -16.63 -18.09 -22.77
CA ILE A 596 -16.60 -19.53 -22.54
C ILE A 596 -16.58 -20.24 -23.90
N LEU A 597 -15.54 -21.04 -24.14
CA LEU A 597 -15.37 -21.84 -25.34
C LEU A 597 -15.75 -23.30 -25.04
N SER A 598 -16.80 -23.82 -25.69
CA SER A 598 -17.13 -25.25 -25.67
C SER A 598 -16.51 -25.94 -26.88
N MET A 599 -15.67 -26.94 -26.63
CA MET A 599 -14.94 -27.66 -27.68
C MET A 599 -15.80 -28.72 -28.37
N VAL A 600 -16.73 -29.36 -27.65
CA VAL A 600 -17.70 -30.37 -28.14
C VAL A 600 -17.07 -31.67 -28.67
N VAL A 601 -15.74 -31.79 -28.64
CA VAL A 601 -15.01 -32.97 -29.13
C VAL A 601 -14.79 -33.97 -27.99
N CYS A 602 -15.05 -35.25 -28.27
CA CYS A 602 -14.74 -36.40 -27.41
C CYS A 602 -13.70 -37.30 -28.06
N SER A 603 -12.94 -38.06 -27.26
CA SER A 603 -11.82 -38.92 -27.71
C SER A 603 -12.19 -39.91 -28.83
N LYS A 604 -13.44 -40.38 -28.88
CA LYS A 604 -13.95 -41.29 -29.93
C LYS A 604 -14.38 -40.60 -31.24
N THR A 605 -14.42 -39.27 -31.27
CA THR A 605 -14.95 -38.46 -32.37
C THR A 605 -13.96 -37.42 -32.89
N VAL A 606 -12.66 -37.64 -32.62
CA VAL A 606 -11.60 -36.70 -32.98
C VAL A 606 -11.38 -36.74 -34.49
N VAL A 607 -11.78 -35.66 -35.17
CA VAL A 607 -11.42 -35.36 -36.55
C VAL A 607 -10.35 -34.26 -36.53
N THR A 608 -9.35 -34.39 -37.39
CA THR A 608 -8.19 -33.47 -37.40
C THR A 608 -8.57 -32.17 -38.10
N SER A 609 -8.48 -31.03 -37.40
CA SER A 609 -8.91 -29.74 -37.96
C SER A 609 -7.71 -28.92 -38.46
N ARG A 610 -7.25 -29.20 -39.68
CA ARG A 610 -6.10 -28.52 -40.32
C ARG A 610 -6.48 -27.50 -41.42
N ALA A 611 -7.73 -27.46 -41.87
CA ALA A 611 -8.11 -26.61 -42.99
C ALA A 611 -8.16 -25.10 -42.62
N ARG A 612 -7.85 -24.22 -43.57
CA ARG A 612 -7.83 -22.75 -43.45
C ARG A 612 -9.12 -22.16 -42.84
N LEU A 613 -10.27 -22.77 -43.13
CA LEU A 613 -11.56 -22.38 -42.54
C LEU A 613 -11.60 -22.53 -41.00
N TYR A 614 -10.93 -23.55 -40.46
CA TYR A 614 -10.82 -23.75 -39.02
C TYR A 614 -9.85 -22.74 -38.40
N GLU A 615 -8.75 -22.37 -39.06
CA GLU A 615 -7.84 -21.32 -38.57
C GLU A 615 -8.59 -20.00 -38.33
N GLN A 616 -9.40 -19.56 -39.30
CA GLN A 616 -10.18 -18.33 -39.18
C GLN A 616 -11.19 -18.38 -38.03
N ARG A 617 -11.90 -19.51 -37.85
CA ARG A 617 -12.86 -19.70 -36.75
C ARG A 617 -12.19 -19.67 -35.38
N PHE A 618 -11.05 -20.35 -35.23
CA PHE A 618 -10.29 -20.37 -33.99
C PHE A 618 -9.69 -18.99 -33.69
N ASN A 619 -9.13 -18.30 -34.69
CA ASN A 619 -8.61 -16.94 -34.54
C ASN A 619 -9.71 -15.97 -34.07
N VAL A 620 -10.90 -16.05 -34.66
CA VAL A 620 -12.05 -15.26 -34.22
C VAL A 620 -12.40 -15.61 -32.78
N ALA A 621 -12.66 -16.87 -32.45
CA ALA A 621 -13.06 -17.30 -31.09
C ALA A 621 -12.05 -16.89 -30.00
N MET A 622 -10.75 -17.09 -30.27
CA MET A 622 -9.66 -16.79 -29.33
C MET A 622 -9.35 -15.29 -29.19
N SER A 623 -10.03 -14.41 -29.94
CA SER A 623 -9.86 -12.94 -29.89
C SER A 623 -11.12 -12.18 -29.43
N ARG A 624 -12.13 -12.87 -28.87
CA ARG A 624 -13.38 -12.24 -28.42
C ARG A 624 -13.41 -11.85 -26.94
N ALA A 625 -12.55 -12.43 -26.12
CA ALA A 625 -12.48 -12.14 -24.69
C ALA A 625 -11.60 -10.93 -24.40
N ARG A 626 -12.08 -9.99 -23.59
CA ARG A 626 -11.25 -8.88 -23.11
C ARG A 626 -10.34 -9.28 -21.97
N ASP A 627 -10.91 -9.89 -20.93
CA ASP A 627 -10.26 -10.07 -19.62
C ASP A 627 -10.14 -11.55 -19.19
N ARG A 628 -11.10 -12.42 -19.55
CA ARG A 628 -11.03 -13.85 -19.21
C ARG A 628 -11.55 -14.77 -20.30
N MET A 629 -10.88 -15.90 -20.51
CA MET A 629 -11.34 -16.97 -21.37
C MET A 629 -11.39 -18.30 -20.62
N ILE A 630 -12.50 -19.02 -20.75
CA ILE A 630 -12.74 -20.32 -20.11
C ILE A 630 -12.88 -21.35 -21.22
N LEU A 631 -12.01 -22.34 -21.25
CA LEU A 631 -12.09 -23.48 -22.17
C LEU A 631 -12.79 -24.64 -21.47
N VAL A 632 -13.85 -25.17 -22.07
CA VAL A 632 -14.53 -26.39 -21.64
C VAL A 632 -14.31 -27.45 -22.71
N ARG A 633 -13.66 -28.55 -22.33
CA ARG A 633 -13.27 -29.63 -23.25
C ARG A 633 -13.44 -31.01 -22.63
N SER A 634 -13.64 -32.01 -23.48
CA SER A 634 -13.69 -33.43 -23.09
C SER A 634 -12.58 -34.30 -23.70
N VAL A 635 -11.52 -33.68 -24.24
CA VAL A 635 -10.34 -34.35 -24.79
C VAL A 635 -9.07 -33.85 -24.14
N THR A 636 -8.08 -34.72 -24.06
CA THR A 636 -6.73 -34.43 -23.58
C THR A 636 -5.75 -34.23 -24.74
N SER A 637 -4.55 -33.74 -24.46
CA SER A 637 -3.50 -33.57 -25.48
C SER A 637 -3.11 -34.89 -26.16
N SER A 638 -3.23 -36.03 -25.48
CA SER A 638 -2.96 -37.37 -26.05
C SER A 638 -4.04 -37.84 -27.02
N ASP A 639 -5.25 -37.28 -26.98
CA ASP A 639 -6.33 -37.64 -27.90
C ASP A 639 -6.19 -36.93 -29.27
N LEU A 640 -5.28 -35.95 -29.39
CA LEU A 640 -5.17 -35.05 -30.53
C LEU A 640 -3.84 -35.26 -31.29
N LYS A 641 -3.89 -35.17 -32.62
CA LYS A 641 -2.70 -35.30 -33.47
C LYS A 641 -1.90 -33.99 -33.52
N GLN A 642 -0.60 -34.10 -33.77
CA GLN A 642 0.27 -32.94 -33.98
C GLN A 642 -0.22 -32.08 -35.16
N GLY A 643 -0.22 -30.75 -35.01
CA GLY A 643 -0.73 -29.81 -36.00
C GLY A 643 -2.25 -29.58 -35.95
N ASP A 644 -2.98 -30.17 -35.00
CA ASP A 644 -4.39 -29.83 -34.76
C ASP A 644 -4.50 -28.51 -33.97
N LEU A 645 -5.33 -27.58 -34.45
CA LEU A 645 -5.59 -26.30 -33.77
C LEU A 645 -6.17 -26.50 -32.36
N LYS A 646 -6.92 -27.58 -32.12
CA LYS A 646 -7.46 -27.92 -30.79
C LYS A 646 -6.34 -28.20 -29.80
N LEU A 647 -5.30 -28.92 -30.22
CA LEU A 647 -4.11 -29.17 -29.40
C LEU A 647 -3.40 -27.85 -29.10
N ALA A 648 -3.26 -27.00 -30.11
CA ALA A 648 -2.60 -25.72 -30.00
C ALA A 648 -3.35 -24.72 -29.07
N VAL A 649 -4.68 -24.86 -28.90
CA VAL A 649 -5.47 -24.15 -27.89
C VAL A 649 -5.16 -24.70 -26.50
N ILE A 650 -5.18 -26.02 -26.33
CA ILE A 650 -4.89 -26.66 -25.02
C ILE A 650 -3.48 -26.32 -24.55
N GLU A 651 -2.48 -26.36 -25.43
CA GLU A 651 -1.10 -25.96 -25.13
C GLU A 651 -1.00 -24.48 -24.73
N HIS A 652 -1.76 -23.60 -25.40
CA HIS A 652 -1.81 -22.19 -25.05
C HIS A 652 -2.44 -21.94 -23.69
N PHE A 653 -3.50 -22.67 -23.33
CA PHE A 653 -4.10 -22.61 -21.99
C PHE A 653 -3.20 -23.20 -20.90
N ARG A 654 -2.21 -24.03 -21.25
CA ARG A 654 -1.19 -24.50 -20.30
C ARG A 654 -0.02 -23.53 -20.17
N ASN A 655 0.42 -22.91 -21.26
CA ASN A 655 1.53 -21.96 -21.26
C ASN A 655 1.29 -20.81 -22.26
N PRO A 656 0.52 -19.78 -21.87
CA PRO A 656 0.14 -18.70 -22.79
C PRO A 656 1.29 -17.77 -23.16
N MET A 657 2.41 -17.83 -22.44
CA MET A 657 3.55 -16.90 -22.59
C MET A 657 4.77 -17.53 -23.29
N GLY A 658 4.84 -18.86 -23.45
CA GLY A 658 5.90 -19.58 -24.18
C GLY A 658 7.29 -19.56 -23.53
N GLU A 659 8.32 -20.05 -24.24
CA GLU A 659 9.74 -19.90 -23.84
C GLU A 659 10.17 -18.44 -24.06
N GLY A 660 10.59 -17.76 -22.98
CA GLY A 660 10.78 -16.30 -22.94
C GLY A 660 9.66 -15.56 -22.18
N GLY A 661 8.59 -16.26 -21.79
CA GLY A 661 7.58 -15.81 -20.84
C GLY A 661 8.08 -15.87 -19.39
N LEU A 662 9.22 -15.25 -19.10
CA LEU A 662 9.75 -15.13 -17.73
C LEU A 662 9.63 -13.68 -17.27
N VAL A 663 8.59 -13.41 -16.47
CA VAL A 663 8.82 -12.84 -15.14
C VAL A 663 7.91 -13.59 -14.17
N VAL A 664 8.35 -14.79 -13.81
CA VAL A 664 8.03 -15.30 -12.47
C VAL A 664 8.62 -14.29 -11.49
N ARG A 665 7.72 -13.66 -10.71
CA ARG A 665 7.93 -13.03 -9.40
C ARG A 665 9.41 -12.72 -9.06
N LYS A 666 9.87 -11.55 -9.49
CA LYS A 666 11.00 -10.90 -8.86
C LYS A 666 10.47 -9.80 -7.95
N ASP A 667 11.12 -9.59 -6.81
CA ASP A 667 10.79 -8.46 -5.94
C ASP A 667 10.84 -7.17 -6.80
N VAL A 668 9.98 -6.19 -6.53
CA VAL A 668 9.94 -4.89 -7.24
C VAL A 668 11.35 -4.28 -7.26
N LEU A 669 12.12 -4.46 -6.18
CA LEU A 669 13.49 -4.01 -6.03
C LEU A 669 14.51 -4.76 -6.91
N GLU A 670 14.25 -6.02 -7.26
CA GLU A 670 15.12 -6.82 -8.14
C GLU A 670 14.96 -6.46 -9.62
N LEU A 671 13.80 -5.90 -10.00
CA LEU A 671 13.51 -5.44 -11.36
C LEU A 671 14.03 -4.03 -11.65
N CYS A 672 14.43 -3.27 -10.62
CA CYS A 672 15.00 -1.93 -10.77
C CYS A 672 16.37 -1.99 -11.45
N GLU A 673 16.58 -1.18 -12.49
CA GLU A 673 17.79 -1.18 -13.32
C GLU A 673 18.85 -0.18 -12.83
N SER A 674 18.47 0.74 -11.96
CA SER A 674 19.34 1.78 -11.43
C SER A 674 19.19 1.97 -9.91
N GLY A 675 20.23 2.55 -9.28
CA GLY A 675 20.16 2.94 -7.86
C GLY A 675 19.13 4.05 -7.60
N PHE A 676 18.81 4.84 -8.64
CA PHE A 676 17.72 5.82 -8.62
C PHE A 676 16.35 5.13 -8.50
N GLU A 677 16.07 4.15 -9.37
CA GLU A 677 14.83 3.37 -9.32
C GLU A 677 14.67 2.62 -7.98
N LYS A 678 15.75 2.03 -7.45
CA LYS A 678 15.69 1.30 -6.17
C LYS A 678 15.32 2.22 -5.00
N ASP A 679 15.99 3.36 -4.86
CA ASP A 679 15.70 4.34 -3.80
C ASP A 679 14.28 4.92 -3.95
N PHE A 680 13.79 5.11 -5.19
CA PHE A 680 12.41 5.49 -5.44
C PHE A 680 11.41 4.41 -4.98
N ALA A 681 11.63 3.16 -5.39
CA ALA A 681 10.76 2.03 -5.08
C ALA A 681 10.68 1.77 -3.57
N GLU A 682 11.80 1.77 -2.85
CA GLU A 682 11.85 1.60 -1.39
C GLU A 682 10.98 2.65 -0.66
N ARG A 683 11.05 3.92 -1.10
CA ARG A 683 10.24 5.00 -0.52
C ARG A 683 8.75 4.82 -0.79
N MET A 684 8.37 4.42 -1.99
CA MET A 684 6.98 4.18 -2.36
C MET A 684 6.38 3.00 -1.58
N LEU A 685 7.12 1.89 -1.49
CA LEU A 685 6.73 0.71 -0.72
C LEU A 685 6.64 1.04 0.79
N GLY A 686 7.58 1.81 1.32
CA GLY A 686 7.55 2.27 2.72
C GLY A 686 6.37 3.19 3.06
N MET A 687 5.79 3.86 2.06
CA MET A 687 4.55 4.64 2.21
C MET A 687 3.26 3.81 2.01
N GLY A 688 3.38 2.50 1.73
CA GLY A 688 2.25 1.59 1.60
C GLY A 688 1.56 1.60 0.22
N TYR A 689 2.19 2.21 -0.80
CA TYR A 689 1.68 2.16 -2.16
C TYR A 689 1.95 0.81 -2.82
N ARG A 690 1.04 0.39 -3.70
CA ARG A 690 1.24 -0.78 -4.56
C ARG A 690 1.99 -0.37 -5.81
N LEU A 691 3.17 -0.95 -6.01
CA LEU A 691 4.08 -0.60 -7.09
C LEU A 691 4.37 -1.83 -7.96
N GLN A 692 4.29 -1.66 -9.28
CA GLN A 692 4.78 -2.63 -10.26
C GLN A 692 5.95 -2.01 -11.02
N ALA A 693 7.08 -2.68 -11.06
CA ALA A 693 8.26 -2.25 -11.82
C ALA A 693 8.23 -2.82 -13.24
N GLN A 694 8.79 -2.06 -14.17
CA GLN A 694 9.13 -2.51 -15.51
C GLN A 694 7.94 -3.12 -16.28
N VAL A 695 6.80 -2.42 -16.22
CA VAL A 695 5.51 -2.89 -16.76
C VAL A 695 5.52 -2.84 -18.28
N PRO A 696 5.43 -4.00 -18.97
CA PRO A 696 5.38 -4.02 -20.43
C PRO A 696 4.01 -3.52 -20.92
N VAL A 697 4.02 -2.57 -21.85
CA VAL A 697 2.82 -2.07 -22.55
C VAL A 697 3.13 -2.00 -24.04
N GLY A 698 2.64 -2.99 -24.77
CA GLY A 698 2.96 -3.15 -26.19
C GLY A 698 4.44 -3.39 -26.44
N GLY A 699 5.05 -2.57 -27.31
CA GLY A 699 6.48 -2.60 -27.59
C GLY A 699 7.33 -1.78 -26.61
N PHE A 700 6.73 -1.28 -25.53
CA PHE A 700 7.35 -0.36 -24.58
C PHE A 700 7.30 -0.91 -23.17
N ARG A 701 8.05 -0.27 -22.28
CA ARG A 701 8.13 -0.60 -20.86
C ARG A 701 8.02 0.69 -20.06
N ILE A 702 7.14 0.71 -19.07
CA ILE A 702 6.99 1.80 -18.11
C ILE A 702 7.82 1.43 -16.89
N ASP A 703 8.67 2.35 -16.41
CA ASP A 703 9.56 2.08 -15.28
C ASP A 703 8.78 1.63 -14.05
N PHE A 704 7.71 2.37 -13.69
CA PHE A 704 6.81 1.98 -12.62
C PHE A 704 5.34 2.29 -12.91
N VAL A 705 4.45 1.46 -12.38
CA VAL A 705 3.02 1.76 -12.28
C VAL A 705 2.60 1.70 -10.82
N VAL A 706 2.00 2.78 -10.33
CA VAL A 706 1.33 2.80 -9.03
C VAL A 706 -0.14 2.56 -9.24
N GLU A 707 -0.70 1.62 -8.47
CA GLU A 707 -2.13 1.32 -8.46
C GLU A 707 -2.78 1.85 -7.17
N GLY A 708 -3.95 2.47 -7.32
CA GLY A 708 -4.84 2.88 -6.24
C GLY A 708 -6.19 2.18 -6.31
N ALA A 709 -7.06 2.48 -5.34
CA ALA A 709 -8.44 2.01 -5.36
C ALA A 709 -9.22 2.55 -6.57
N ASN A 710 -10.35 1.94 -6.89
CA ASN A 710 -11.25 2.38 -7.97
C ASN A 710 -10.57 2.53 -9.34
N ASP A 711 -9.70 1.57 -9.70
CA ASP A 711 -9.04 1.50 -11.01
C ASP A 711 -8.07 2.62 -11.35
N ARG A 712 -7.71 3.43 -10.37
CA ARG A 712 -6.80 4.54 -10.59
C ARG A 712 -5.38 4.05 -10.63
N ARG A 713 -4.64 4.53 -11.61
CA ARG A 713 -3.23 4.19 -11.78
C ARG A 713 -2.46 5.37 -12.34
N LEU A 714 -1.20 5.45 -11.96
CA LEU A 714 -0.25 6.45 -12.45
C LEU A 714 0.96 5.71 -13.01
N ALA A 715 1.30 6.00 -14.27
CA ALA A 715 2.57 5.59 -14.84
C ALA A 715 3.65 6.55 -14.36
N ILE A 716 4.79 6.01 -13.94
CA ILE A 716 5.94 6.76 -13.44
C ILE A 716 7.13 6.43 -14.32
N GLU A 717 7.76 7.47 -14.84
CA GLU A 717 8.97 7.40 -15.66
C GLU A 717 10.12 8.08 -14.90
N LEU A 718 11.20 7.34 -14.70
CA LEU A 718 12.39 7.77 -13.97
C LEU A 718 13.55 7.93 -14.96
N ASP A 719 13.55 9.07 -15.66
CA ASP A 719 14.51 9.36 -16.71
C ASP A 719 15.94 9.53 -16.14
N GLY A 720 16.76 8.49 -16.29
CA GLY A 720 18.18 8.54 -16.01
C GLY A 720 18.96 9.27 -17.12
N ASP A 721 19.81 10.23 -16.74
CA ASP A 721 20.58 11.08 -17.67
C ASP A 721 21.49 10.28 -18.64
N LYS A 722 21.75 9.00 -18.36
CA LYS A 722 22.61 8.11 -19.17
C LYS A 722 21.90 7.53 -20.41
N TRP A 723 20.57 7.44 -20.41
CA TRP A 723 19.81 6.66 -21.41
C TRP A 723 18.84 7.49 -22.26
N HIS A 724 18.52 8.73 -21.85
CA HIS A 724 17.53 9.60 -22.52
C HIS A 724 18.14 10.90 -23.06
N GLY A 725 19.09 10.77 -23.99
CA GLY A 725 19.67 11.93 -24.68
C GLY A 725 18.68 12.63 -25.64
N PRO A 726 19.00 13.84 -26.14
CA PRO A 726 18.14 14.62 -27.04
C PRO A 726 17.69 13.88 -28.29
N ASP A 727 18.52 12.97 -28.80
CA ASP A 727 18.27 12.20 -30.03
C ASP A 727 17.14 11.16 -29.87
N VAL A 728 16.88 10.71 -28.63
CA VAL A 728 15.85 9.71 -28.31
C VAL A 728 14.55 10.37 -27.85
N TRP A 729 14.61 11.63 -27.43
CA TRP A 729 13.50 12.40 -26.88
C TRP A 729 12.24 12.39 -27.77
N ALA A 730 12.39 12.61 -29.08
CA ALA A 730 11.26 12.64 -30.00
C ALA A 730 10.57 11.27 -30.17
N ALA A 731 11.31 10.17 -29.96
CA ALA A 731 10.75 8.82 -29.96
C ALA A 731 10.04 8.53 -28.63
N ASP A 732 10.66 8.87 -27.49
CA ASP A 732 10.06 8.73 -26.16
C ASP A 732 8.78 9.55 -25.99
N PHE A 733 8.73 10.73 -26.60
CA PHE A 733 7.52 11.55 -26.58
C PHE A 733 6.40 10.97 -27.43
N ARG A 734 6.71 10.40 -28.61
CA ARG A 734 5.72 9.69 -29.43
C ARG A 734 5.20 8.45 -28.71
N ARG A 735 6.08 7.73 -28.00
CA ARG A 735 5.73 6.61 -27.11
C ARG A 735 4.75 7.07 -26.02
N GLN A 736 5.10 8.12 -25.29
CA GLN A 736 4.23 8.66 -24.23
C GLN A 736 2.87 9.08 -24.80
N GLN A 737 2.83 9.79 -25.93
CA GLN A 737 1.57 10.18 -26.57
C GLN A 737 0.71 8.98 -26.98
N ALA A 738 1.32 7.89 -27.45
CA ALA A 738 0.59 6.66 -27.76
C ALA A 738 -0.05 6.07 -26.49
N LEU A 739 0.67 6.05 -25.38
CA LEU A 739 0.17 5.56 -24.09
C LEU A 739 -0.87 6.51 -23.46
N GLU A 740 -0.70 7.81 -23.55
CA GLU A 740 -1.67 8.81 -23.09
C GLU A 740 -2.99 8.73 -23.86
N ARG A 741 -2.95 8.40 -25.16
CA ARG A 741 -4.16 8.09 -25.95
C ARG A 741 -4.91 6.87 -25.43
N LEU A 742 -4.25 5.99 -24.69
CA LEU A 742 -4.85 4.82 -24.03
C LEU A 742 -5.35 5.13 -22.61
N GLY A 743 -5.34 6.41 -22.22
CA GLY A 743 -5.80 6.86 -20.90
C GLY A 743 -4.73 6.75 -19.81
N TRP A 744 -3.47 6.47 -20.15
CA TRP A 744 -2.37 6.57 -19.19
C TRP A 744 -2.12 8.03 -18.81
N THR A 745 -1.91 8.25 -17.52
CA THR A 745 -1.39 9.50 -16.98
C THR A 745 0.03 9.25 -16.50
N PHE A 746 0.95 10.14 -16.83
CA PHE A 746 2.37 10.01 -16.50
C PHE A 746 2.79 11.03 -15.46
N TRP A 747 3.62 10.59 -14.53
CA TRP A 747 4.48 11.43 -13.72
C TRP A 747 5.92 11.11 -14.06
N ARG A 748 6.75 12.15 -14.19
CA ARG A 748 8.14 11.99 -14.66
C ARG A 748 9.11 12.64 -13.70
N CYS A 749 10.19 11.93 -13.41
CA CYS A 749 11.27 12.43 -12.57
C CYS A 749 12.62 12.21 -13.23
N TRP A 750 13.36 13.29 -13.42
CA TRP A 750 14.72 13.25 -13.95
C TRP A 750 15.71 12.85 -12.84
N GLY A 751 16.68 12.00 -13.17
CA GLY A 751 17.70 11.54 -12.21
C GLY A 751 18.48 12.71 -11.58
N SER A 752 18.84 13.71 -12.37
CA SER A 752 19.48 14.96 -11.89
C SER A 752 18.62 15.69 -10.85
N ASN A 753 17.31 15.78 -11.06
CA ASN A 753 16.37 16.34 -10.10
C ASN A 753 16.32 15.47 -8.83
N TRP A 754 16.16 14.15 -8.98
CA TRP A 754 16.10 13.25 -7.83
C TRP A 754 17.33 13.36 -6.94
N ILE A 755 18.53 13.44 -7.52
CA ILE A 755 19.78 13.61 -6.77
C ILE A 755 19.83 14.96 -6.05
N ALA A 756 19.36 16.03 -6.69
CA ALA A 756 19.41 17.39 -6.15
C ALA A 756 18.45 17.60 -4.95
N ASP A 757 17.23 17.09 -5.02
CA ASP A 757 16.21 17.24 -3.96
C ASP A 757 15.13 16.15 -4.05
N LYS A 758 15.38 15.04 -3.35
CA LYS A 758 14.46 13.89 -3.28
C LYS A 758 13.13 14.25 -2.62
N ASP A 759 13.17 15.04 -1.55
CA ASP A 759 11.97 15.32 -0.75
C ASP A 759 10.99 16.19 -1.54
N ALA A 760 11.48 17.17 -2.31
CA ALA A 760 10.64 17.93 -3.22
C ALA A 760 10.08 17.09 -4.37
N CYS A 761 10.83 16.10 -4.90
CA CYS A 761 10.31 15.17 -5.92
C CYS A 761 9.16 14.33 -5.34
N MET A 762 9.34 13.82 -4.13
CA MET A 762 8.32 13.04 -3.45
C MET A 762 7.10 13.88 -3.07
N ALA A 763 7.29 15.15 -2.69
CA ALA A 763 6.18 16.06 -2.41
C ALA A 763 5.34 16.37 -3.66
N ASP A 764 5.99 16.50 -4.82
CA ASP A 764 5.31 16.67 -6.10
C ASP A 764 4.52 15.41 -6.49
N LEU A 765 5.15 14.23 -6.43
CA LEU A 765 4.47 12.95 -6.68
C LEU A 765 3.27 12.75 -5.76
N LYS A 766 3.40 13.02 -4.45
CA LYS A 766 2.29 12.94 -3.50
C LYS A 766 1.13 13.84 -3.89
N ARG A 767 1.40 15.04 -4.38
CA ARG A 767 0.37 15.96 -4.85
C ARG A 767 -0.34 15.41 -6.08
N THR A 768 0.41 14.82 -7.03
CA THR A 768 -0.17 14.19 -8.22
C THR A 768 -1.02 12.97 -7.85
N LEU A 769 -0.52 12.10 -6.96
CA LEU A 769 -1.28 10.95 -6.46
C LEU A 769 -2.56 11.39 -5.75
N ALA A 770 -2.49 12.43 -4.90
CA ALA A 770 -3.67 12.99 -4.23
C ALA A 770 -4.66 13.65 -5.20
N ALA A 771 -4.19 14.37 -6.21
CA ALA A 771 -5.04 14.99 -7.24
C ALA A 771 -5.74 13.93 -8.12
N MET A 772 -5.11 12.77 -8.30
CA MET A 772 -5.71 11.60 -8.91
C MET A 772 -6.47 10.73 -7.91
N GLU A 773 -6.52 11.11 -6.63
CA GLU A 773 -7.07 10.36 -5.51
C GLU A 773 -6.68 8.85 -5.55
N ILE A 774 -5.38 8.63 -5.76
CA ILE A 774 -4.68 7.35 -5.63
C ILE A 774 -4.15 7.26 -4.20
N GLU A 775 -4.83 6.48 -3.36
CA GLU A 775 -4.47 6.24 -1.96
C GLU A 775 -3.66 4.95 -1.79
N PRO A 776 -2.86 4.80 -0.71
CA PRO A 776 -2.16 3.56 -0.38
C PRO A 776 -3.14 2.38 -0.16
N ILE A 777 -3.04 1.35 -1.01
CA ILE A 777 -3.86 0.12 -0.94
C ILE A 777 -3.08 -1.11 -0.46
N GLY A 778 -1.88 -0.91 0.10
CA GLY A 778 -1.00 -1.94 0.62
C GLY A 778 -0.04 -2.52 -0.41
N SER A 779 1.10 -3.03 0.08
CA SER A 779 2.25 -3.49 -0.70
C SER A 779 2.18 -4.95 -1.18
N LYS A 780 1.06 -5.67 -0.94
CA LYS A 780 0.91 -7.04 -1.44
C LYS A 780 0.91 -7.03 -2.98
N PRO A 781 1.87 -7.72 -3.64
CA PRO A 781 1.88 -7.84 -5.09
C PRO A 781 0.69 -8.69 -5.56
N LEU A 782 0.29 -8.51 -6.82
CA LEU A 782 -0.80 -9.27 -7.46
C LEU A 782 -0.32 -10.67 -7.84
N ASP A 783 -1.19 -11.66 -7.72
CA ASP A 783 -0.89 -13.05 -8.06
C ASP A 783 -0.84 -13.24 -9.57
N GLY A 784 0.37 -13.23 -10.14
CA GLY A 784 0.65 -13.46 -11.57
C GLY A 784 0.43 -14.90 -12.06
N VAL A 785 -0.67 -15.53 -11.66
CA VAL A 785 -1.10 -16.84 -12.17
C VAL A 785 -1.91 -16.60 -13.44
N TRP A 786 -1.39 -17.02 -14.59
CA TRP A 786 -2.05 -16.80 -15.89
C TRP A 786 -3.13 -17.83 -16.22
N THR A 787 -3.03 -19.01 -15.62
CA THR A 787 -3.78 -20.20 -16.02
C THR A 787 -4.30 -20.96 -14.81
N GLU A 788 -5.52 -21.47 -14.87
CA GLU A 788 -6.08 -22.45 -13.93
C GLU A 788 -6.54 -23.70 -14.69
N PHE A 789 -6.33 -24.87 -14.10
CA PHE A 789 -6.82 -26.14 -14.64
C PHE A 789 -7.79 -26.78 -13.65
N ARG A 790 -8.97 -27.19 -14.12
CA ARG A 790 -10.01 -27.88 -13.34
C ARG A 790 -10.42 -29.18 -14.03
N GLU A 791 -10.62 -30.23 -13.25
CA GLU A 791 -11.23 -31.48 -13.71
C GLU A 791 -12.62 -31.65 -13.11
N VAL A 792 -13.59 -32.03 -13.94
CA VAL A 792 -14.99 -32.25 -13.52
C VAL A 792 -15.47 -33.59 -14.08
N GLY A 793 -16.21 -34.36 -13.26
CA GLY A 793 -16.88 -35.59 -13.70
C GLY A 793 -16.46 -36.89 -13.03
N GLU A 794 -16.05 -36.88 -11.75
CA GLU A 794 -15.94 -38.13 -10.98
C GLU A 794 -17.31 -38.57 -10.45
N THR A 795 -17.80 -39.69 -10.98
CA THR A 795 -18.90 -40.46 -10.39
C THR A 795 -18.46 -41.02 -9.03
N ALA A 796 -19.37 -40.95 -8.06
CA ALA A 796 -19.27 -41.46 -6.70
C ALA A 796 -19.17 -43.02 -6.60
N ALA A 797 -18.31 -43.67 -7.38
CA ALA A 797 -18.21 -45.13 -7.47
C ALA A 797 -16.83 -45.72 -7.10
N GLU A 798 -15.85 -44.93 -6.67
CA GLU A 798 -14.51 -45.42 -6.28
C GLU A 798 -14.03 -44.91 -4.91
N ILE A 799 -14.95 -44.80 -3.93
CA ILE A 799 -14.61 -44.68 -2.49
C ILE A 799 -15.13 -45.91 -1.72
N GLN A 800 -15.06 -47.09 -2.35
CA GLN A 800 -15.29 -48.38 -1.69
C GLN A 800 -14.13 -49.35 -1.94
N ASP A 801 -12.88 -48.87 -1.94
CA ASP A 801 -11.75 -49.75 -1.62
C ASP A 801 -10.46 -48.99 -1.24
N ALA A 802 -10.53 -48.10 -0.25
CA ALA A 802 -9.35 -47.66 0.49
C ALA A 802 -9.74 -46.98 1.81
N GLY A 803 -9.52 -47.68 2.92
CA GLY A 803 -9.40 -47.03 4.22
C GLY A 803 -10.52 -47.32 5.23
N ALA A 804 -10.63 -48.58 5.64
CA ALA A 804 -11.02 -48.87 7.01
C ALA A 804 -9.94 -48.30 7.97
N SER A 805 -10.23 -47.20 8.65
CA SER A 805 -9.62 -46.86 9.94
C SER A 805 -10.36 -45.72 10.63
N ALA A 806 -10.84 -46.01 11.84
CA ALA A 806 -11.00 -45.10 12.99
C ALA A 806 -12.07 -43.98 12.96
N THR A 807 -13.25 -44.35 13.46
CA THR A 807 -13.95 -43.77 14.64
C THR A 807 -14.29 -42.28 14.75
N SER A 808 -15.62 -42.09 14.89
CA SER A 808 -16.34 -41.32 15.93
C SER A 808 -16.83 -39.89 15.63
N GLY A 809 -18.10 -39.66 15.96
CA GLY A 809 -18.62 -38.35 16.37
C GLY A 809 -19.61 -37.69 15.43
N ALA A 810 -20.79 -38.30 15.25
CA ALA A 810 -21.98 -37.61 14.72
C ALA A 810 -22.55 -36.63 15.76
N ASP A 811 -23.06 -35.47 15.30
CA ASP A 811 -24.31 -34.95 15.85
C ASP A 811 -25.04 -34.01 14.87
N ALA A 812 -26.34 -34.33 14.68
CA ALA A 812 -27.51 -33.45 14.51
C ALA A 812 -27.49 -32.35 13.41
N LEU A 813 -28.47 -32.17 12.52
CA LEU A 813 -29.91 -32.40 12.61
C LEU A 813 -30.53 -32.68 11.23
N ALA A 814 -31.49 -33.61 11.26
CA ALA A 814 -32.41 -33.96 10.20
C ALA A 814 -33.49 -32.89 9.97
N GLY A 815 -34.09 -32.90 8.77
CA GLY A 815 -35.47 -32.47 8.62
C GLY A 815 -35.97 -32.30 7.18
N ARG A 816 -36.57 -33.38 6.67
CA ARG A 816 -37.92 -33.46 6.05
C ARG A 816 -37.96 -33.92 4.58
N ASN A 817 -38.34 -35.20 4.45
CA ASN A 817 -39.02 -35.81 3.31
C ASN A 817 -40.42 -35.23 3.13
N GLU A 818 -40.89 -35.04 1.90
CA GLU A 818 -42.21 -35.45 1.36
C GLU A 818 -42.04 -35.61 -0.18
N LEU A 819 -41.84 -36.81 -0.73
CA LEU A 819 -42.85 -37.71 -1.33
C LEU A 819 -43.88 -37.01 -2.25
N PHE A 820 -43.81 -37.24 -3.57
CA PHE A 820 -44.98 -37.54 -4.42
C PHE A 820 -44.57 -38.24 -5.74
N ASP A 821 -45.03 -39.49 -5.82
CA ASP A 821 -45.52 -40.29 -6.96
C ASP A 821 -44.83 -40.31 -8.33
N ALA A 822 -44.44 -41.54 -8.67
CA ALA A 822 -44.13 -42.03 -9.99
C ALA A 822 -45.39 -42.30 -10.83
N ALA A 823 -45.34 -41.93 -12.11
CA ALA A 823 -46.16 -42.52 -13.17
C ALA A 823 -45.22 -42.97 -14.32
N PRO A 824 -45.54 -44.07 -15.02
CA PRO A 824 -44.57 -44.80 -15.83
C PRO A 824 -44.25 -44.12 -17.17
N ALA A 825 -42.98 -44.27 -17.57
CA ALA A 825 -42.44 -43.81 -18.84
C ALA A 825 -43.13 -44.49 -20.03
N THR A 826 -43.57 -43.68 -20.99
CA THR A 826 -43.78 -44.11 -22.38
C THR A 826 -42.48 -43.81 -23.14
N PRO A 827 -41.88 -44.74 -23.89
CA PRO A 827 -40.64 -44.47 -24.60
C PRO A 827 -40.90 -43.50 -25.76
N PRO A 828 -40.13 -42.41 -25.93
CA PRO A 828 -40.19 -41.64 -27.16
C PRO A 828 -39.51 -42.43 -28.29
N ALA A 829 -40.12 -42.31 -29.46
CA ALA A 829 -39.75 -42.96 -30.70
C ALA A 829 -38.31 -42.64 -31.12
N VAL A 830 -37.65 -43.64 -31.70
CA VAL A 830 -36.38 -43.51 -32.41
C VAL A 830 -36.64 -42.71 -33.69
N ASP A 831 -36.09 -41.50 -33.76
CA ASP A 831 -36.08 -40.67 -34.96
C ASP A 831 -35.00 -41.20 -35.92
N ASN A 832 -35.41 -41.54 -37.15
CA ASN A 832 -34.70 -42.45 -38.06
C ASN A 832 -34.12 -41.72 -39.29
N ASP A 833 -33.76 -40.43 -39.15
CA ASP A 833 -33.58 -39.52 -40.29
C ASP A 833 -32.10 -39.24 -40.69
N ARG A 834 -31.17 -40.19 -40.50
CA ARG A 834 -29.79 -40.07 -41.00
C ARG A 834 -29.62 -40.74 -42.37
N LEU A 835 -29.33 -39.96 -43.42
CA LEU A 835 -28.94 -40.47 -44.74
C LEU A 835 -27.45 -40.90 -44.70
N VAL A 836 -27.20 -42.21 -44.59
CA VAL A 836 -25.86 -42.81 -44.69
C VAL A 836 -25.71 -43.52 -46.03
N ALA A 837 -24.49 -43.59 -46.57
CA ALA A 837 -24.24 -44.20 -47.86
C ALA A 837 -24.49 -45.72 -47.82
N GLN A 838 -25.39 -46.19 -48.68
CA GLN A 838 -25.77 -47.58 -48.82
C GLN A 838 -25.50 -48.11 -50.23
N PRO A 839 -25.45 -49.45 -50.41
CA PRO A 839 -25.33 -50.03 -51.74
C PRO A 839 -26.55 -49.63 -52.60
N GLY A 840 -26.29 -49.03 -53.76
CA GLY A 840 -27.28 -48.41 -54.64
C GLY A 840 -27.22 -46.88 -54.66
N ASP A 841 -26.58 -46.26 -53.68
CA ASP A 841 -26.41 -44.81 -53.61
C ASP A 841 -25.23 -44.34 -54.48
N LEU A 842 -25.38 -43.16 -55.06
CA LEU A 842 -24.30 -42.41 -55.70
C LEU A 842 -23.66 -41.50 -54.65
N VAL A 843 -22.41 -41.78 -54.31
CA VAL A 843 -21.63 -41.01 -53.35
C VAL A 843 -20.66 -40.10 -54.09
N VAL A 844 -20.70 -38.81 -53.78
CA VAL A 844 -19.74 -37.83 -54.29
C VAL A 844 -18.73 -37.55 -53.18
N LEU A 845 -17.45 -37.79 -53.47
CA LEU A 845 -16.35 -37.62 -52.52
C LEU A 845 -15.22 -36.81 -53.14
N ARG A 846 -14.47 -36.07 -52.32
CA ARG A 846 -13.31 -35.28 -52.74
C ARG A 846 -12.09 -35.69 -51.93
N TYR A 847 -10.98 -36.04 -52.60
CA TYR A 847 -9.73 -36.36 -51.90
C TYR A 847 -8.93 -35.10 -51.58
N ASP A 848 -8.22 -35.10 -50.47
CA ASP A 848 -7.42 -33.95 -49.99
C ASP A 848 -6.24 -33.60 -50.91
N ASP A 849 -5.72 -34.59 -51.64
CA ASP A 849 -4.63 -34.44 -52.60
C ASP A 849 -5.09 -33.95 -53.99
N GLU A 850 -6.41 -33.95 -54.25
CA GLU A 850 -7.04 -33.42 -55.46
C GLU A 850 -8.26 -32.53 -55.10
N PRO A 851 -8.06 -31.41 -54.36
CA PRO A 851 -9.15 -30.60 -53.81
C PRO A 851 -9.99 -29.87 -54.87
N ASN A 852 -9.62 -29.94 -56.15
CA ASN A 852 -10.37 -29.35 -57.27
C ASN A 852 -11.14 -30.41 -58.08
N ARG A 853 -11.19 -31.67 -57.62
CA ARG A 853 -11.79 -32.78 -58.37
C ARG A 853 -12.67 -33.65 -57.46
N ALA A 854 -13.98 -33.57 -57.66
CA ALA A 854 -14.94 -34.48 -57.04
C ALA A 854 -15.01 -35.81 -57.82
N LEU A 855 -14.87 -36.93 -57.11
CA LEU A 855 -15.06 -38.29 -57.63
C LEU A 855 -16.49 -38.75 -57.34
N ARG A 856 -17.19 -39.26 -58.37
CA ARG A 856 -18.55 -39.79 -58.25
C ARG A 856 -18.50 -41.31 -58.29
N VAL A 857 -19.03 -41.95 -57.25
CA VAL A 857 -18.95 -43.39 -57.06
C VAL A 857 -20.33 -43.96 -56.72
N THR A 858 -20.85 -44.84 -57.55
CA THR A 858 -22.06 -45.63 -57.23
C THR A 858 -21.64 -46.89 -56.49
N LEU A 859 -22.15 -47.08 -55.26
CA LEU A 859 -21.89 -48.28 -54.47
C LEU A 859 -22.71 -49.45 -55.00
N SER A 860 -22.09 -50.59 -55.30
CA SER A 860 -22.77 -51.78 -55.82
C SER A 860 -22.51 -53.01 -54.96
N ARG A 861 -23.51 -53.90 -54.84
CA ARG A 861 -23.36 -55.23 -54.20
C ARG A 861 -22.95 -56.33 -55.17
N ASP A 862 -23.02 -56.07 -56.47
CA ASP A 862 -22.96 -57.13 -57.48
C ASP A 862 -21.88 -56.88 -58.55
N GLN A 863 -21.39 -55.64 -58.69
CA GLN A 863 -20.48 -55.25 -59.77
C GLN A 863 -19.36 -54.32 -59.28
N ASN A 864 -18.14 -54.53 -59.78
CA ASN A 864 -17.02 -53.61 -59.62
C ASN A 864 -16.55 -53.13 -61.00
N ARG A 865 -16.84 -51.87 -61.36
CA ARG A 865 -16.39 -51.23 -62.60
C ARG A 865 -15.89 -49.80 -62.31
N PRO A 866 -14.68 -49.65 -61.76
CA PRO A 866 -14.16 -48.35 -61.33
C PRO A 866 -14.09 -47.31 -62.46
N GLU A 867 -13.90 -47.76 -63.70
CA GLU A 867 -13.82 -46.87 -64.88
C GLU A 867 -15.17 -46.27 -65.27
N GLU A 868 -16.28 -46.92 -64.90
CA GLU A 868 -17.65 -46.42 -65.06
C GLU A 868 -18.17 -45.73 -63.79
N GLY A 869 -17.32 -45.56 -62.76
CA GLY A 869 -17.69 -44.98 -61.47
C GLY A 869 -18.51 -45.91 -60.57
N ILE A 870 -18.55 -47.23 -60.84
CA ILE A 870 -19.27 -48.20 -60.01
C ILE A 870 -18.26 -48.97 -59.16
N VAL A 871 -18.37 -48.88 -57.83
CA VAL A 871 -17.43 -49.52 -56.90
C VAL A 871 -18.17 -50.55 -56.07
N HIS A 872 -17.64 -51.76 -56.04
CA HIS A 872 -18.19 -52.83 -55.22
C HIS A 872 -17.90 -52.56 -53.74
N ILE A 873 -18.84 -52.87 -52.85
CA ILE A 873 -18.73 -52.60 -51.40
C ILE A 873 -17.59 -53.33 -50.69
N SER A 874 -16.98 -54.33 -51.31
CA SER A 874 -15.80 -55.03 -50.78
C SER A 874 -14.47 -54.42 -51.21
N GLU A 875 -14.47 -53.46 -52.15
CA GLU A 875 -13.25 -52.73 -52.53
C GLU A 875 -12.88 -51.72 -51.45
N PRO A 876 -11.60 -51.33 -51.31
CA PRO A 876 -11.17 -50.41 -50.26
C PRO A 876 -11.93 -49.08 -50.24
N LEU A 877 -12.28 -48.55 -51.42
CA LEU A 877 -13.12 -47.35 -51.54
C LEU A 877 -14.58 -47.64 -51.18
N GLY A 878 -15.12 -48.81 -51.52
CA GLY A 878 -16.46 -49.22 -51.13
C GLY A 878 -16.59 -49.40 -49.61
N LEU A 879 -15.61 -50.05 -48.98
CA LEU A 879 -15.53 -50.26 -47.53
C LEU A 879 -15.44 -48.94 -46.75
N ALA A 880 -14.69 -47.97 -47.27
CA ALA A 880 -14.54 -46.66 -46.67
C ALA A 880 -15.80 -45.78 -46.80
N LEU A 881 -16.70 -46.09 -47.73
CA LEU A 881 -17.89 -45.30 -48.02
C LEU A 881 -19.16 -45.82 -47.36
N VAL A 882 -19.32 -47.14 -47.20
CA VAL A 882 -20.56 -47.73 -46.65
C VAL A 882 -20.76 -47.32 -45.18
N GLY A 883 -21.92 -46.74 -44.87
CA GLY A 883 -22.31 -46.33 -43.51
C GLY A 883 -21.80 -44.96 -43.07
N VAL A 884 -21.06 -44.26 -43.92
CA VAL A 884 -20.54 -42.91 -43.68
C VAL A 884 -21.56 -41.88 -44.19
N GLY A 885 -21.73 -40.78 -43.46
CA GLY A 885 -22.66 -39.69 -43.79
C GLY A 885 -22.00 -38.57 -44.61
N GLU A 886 -22.83 -37.62 -45.07
CA GLU A 886 -22.32 -36.38 -45.69
C GLU A 886 -21.46 -35.58 -44.70
N GLU A 887 -20.46 -34.87 -45.22
CA GLU A 887 -19.45 -34.08 -44.48
C GLU A 887 -18.51 -34.89 -43.56
N GLU A 888 -18.54 -36.22 -43.62
CA GLU A 888 -17.61 -37.06 -42.89
C GLU A 888 -16.35 -37.39 -43.71
N GLU A 889 -15.20 -37.41 -43.04
CA GLU A 889 -13.94 -37.83 -43.63
C GLU A 889 -13.88 -39.35 -43.79
N ILE A 890 -13.35 -39.79 -44.91
CA ILE A 890 -13.05 -41.19 -45.23
C ILE A 890 -11.55 -41.35 -45.44
N GLU A 891 -11.01 -42.49 -45.01
CA GLU A 891 -9.65 -42.91 -45.31
C GLU A 891 -9.73 -44.17 -46.17
N VAL A 892 -9.16 -44.09 -47.38
CA VAL A 892 -9.19 -45.16 -48.37
C VAL A 892 -7.79 -45.75 -48.48
N ASP A 893 -7.67 -47.04 -48.16
CA ASP A 893 -6.41 -47.77 -48.24
C ASP A 893 -6.24 -48.36 -49.66
N LEU A 894 -5.35 -47.79 -50.48
CA LEU A 894 -5.08 -48.25 -51.84
C LEU A 894 -3.87 -49.19 -51.92
N GLY A 895 -3.45 -49.78 -50.80
CA GLY A 895 -2.34 -50.75 -50.69
C GLY A 895 -0.95 -50.10 -50.68
N SER A 896 -0.60 -49.28 -51.67
CA SER A 896 0.71 -48.59 -51.74
C SER A 896 0.69 -47.17 -51.15
N ARG A 897 -0.50 -46.62 -50.88
CA ARG A 897 -0.73 -45.31 -50.27
C ARG A 897 -2.12 -45.23 -49.65
N LYS A 898 -2.25 -44.46 -48.58
CA LYS A 898 -3.54 -44.10 -47.98
C LYS A 898 -3.96 -42.73 -48.53
N ARG A 899 -5.22 -42.60 -48.95
CA ARG A 899 -5.79 -41.32 -49.39
C ARG A 899 -6.95 -40.94 -48.48
N THR A 900 -6.96 -39.69 -48.03
CA THR A 900 -8.04 -39.11 -47.22
C THR A 900 -8.92 -38.22 -48.09
N GLY A 901 -10.21 -38.19 -47.80
CA GLY A 901 -11.16 -37.36 -48.51
C GLY A 901 -12.44 -37.16 -47.71
N ILE A 902 -13.34 -36.29 -48.17
CA ILE A 902 -14.62 -35.99 -47.53
C ILE A 902 -15.77 -36.42 -48.45
N ILE A 903 -16.83 -36.98 -47.87
CA ILE A 903 -18.09 -37.20 -48.58
C ILE A 903 -18.82 -35.87 -48.69
N GLU A 904 -18.99 -35.37 -49.91
CA GLU A 904 -19.69 -34.11 -50.15
C GLU A 904 -21.21 -34.29 -50.20
N ARG A 905 -21.67 -35.41 -50.78
CA ARG A 905 -23.10 -35.66 -50.99
C ARG A 905 -23.39 -37.15 -51.21
N ILE A 906 -24.55 -37.60 -50.76
CA ILE A 906 -25.10 -38.94 -51.00
C ILE A 906 -26.44 -38.78 -51.76
N GLU A 907 -26.50 -39.29 -52.99
CA GLU A 907 -27.70 -39.30 -53.81
C GLU A 907 -28.31 -40.71 -53.84
N ARG A 908 -29.49 -40.88 -53.26
CA ARG A 908 -30.23 -42.14 -53.29
C ARG A 908 -31.02 -42.27 -54.59
N HIS A 909 -30.66 -43.24 -55.43
CA HIS A 909 -31.46 -43.56 -56.62
C HIS A 909 -32.76 -44.25 -56.19
N SER A 910 -33.90 -43.54 -56.27
CA SER A 910 -35.23 -44.16 -56.19
C SER A 910 -35.43 -45.06 -57.42
N ALA A 911 -35.53 -46.38 -57.21
CA ALA A 911 -35.92 -47.29 -58.28
C ALA A 911 -37.32 -46.93 -58.80
N LEU A 912 -37.40 -46.70 -60.11
CA LEU A 912 -38.65 -46.55 -60.86
C LEU A 912 -39.53 -47.79 -60.71
N ALA A 913 -40.84 -47.54 -60.70
CA ALA A 913 -41.89 -48.53 -60.87
C ALA A 913 -41.60 -49.49 -62.04
N ALA A 914 -41.69 -50.79 -61.73
CA ALA A 914 -42.09 -51.85 -62.64
C ALA A 914 -43.11 -52.71 -61.89
#